data_AF-A0A971JNQ6-F1
#
_entry.id   AF-A0A971JNQ6-F1
#
_cell.length_a   1.000
_cell.length_b   1.000
_cell.length_c   1.000
_cell.angle_alpha   90.00
_cell.angle_beta   90.00
_cell.angle_gamma   90.00
#
_symmetry.space_group_name_H-M   'P 1'
#
loop_
_entity.id
_entity.type
_entity.pdbx_description
1 polymer ?
#
loop_
_entity_poly.entity_id
_entity_poly.type
_entity_poly.pdbx_seq_one_letter_code
_entity_poly.pdbx_strand_id
1 'polypeptide(L)'
;MPLPEAQVHASLSVLAPMLGSIMDTVTSLVVYGGGTVIHYDHWEDGYETDLNNPTQGSTQIWGDGNNANGTPPGFTNDPTGLSKGAVISLRNLIQIPRNTNLFYDGRDRVGATTAIAVTRAMWAQDPGPMLAGAVEVTPKMDHGSYFICPVGENVSANYMFEYVGLFVMAGNNNTAVTIDRDGNGPNDPVTVVLNRGDSYHVNGGILKGATVRASLPVQAHLITGDINANFESRWYTLFPFEQWHSSYLTPVGTSSNGSDCYVFVYNPNSFTITINTTTRLGTGSFPVNGNSVYPWLVPVTSGARLESAGEEVFTALSTVGARADHNNGYDWGFTLVPENALTTEAAVGWGPGSSDLTVNGSPVFVSPIEDTTLYVDYNGDGAGAHIDTRGDRYDVEYQVSAYESKTLYDPDKDQTAMRVYTLDTTLFAAAWGQDPAVAGTDNPYLDMGTTVLPSPLATIQKSSTLSEDYSDTGLSVDDIMEYSIALYNNGLIEFPNLKVNDALPSELTYQENSTAVNGIPITDNDGETAFPLDDAGYIVPLLGRGETMVFTYKVKVAATGDIVNMASLPDFGIVSEHLLQVPISEYPGVNIKTCAPTPNPARPNQRIILSDLGGEFHGKAPDDLIKLSVGFRDASGNWAGGEPQIVISSIPGVTWQPWSGNAQITAPSETGTYYVWVRSTLNVGSRDLVIQDFKNAHPSTSNERTDARWDAPIFVEGDPIEGEEVEGETEEGEGSDCGVTLGSCALAPNPVNPGQPVELGALKGQYHAGAINETVKIAVGFRNTEGIWTGGDPKVVYTGKPGTAWQPWSGNTTVNAPTVEGDYHVWARATQTTIDNDARQDFQKAIPVDGTRDALWDTVLTVARIYGIRLDACTTPPNPLQPGSEIKLSGLSGKYHGSAAGETVKITIGLRDASGAWTGGEPVVVKSGTPGTAMITWTGSATLTAPTEAGTYTVWVHNTATVNNADAVQDFKDTIPLSADELKDDDWTAGLIVVEDNSVEGEITEGEGEEPSEGEQEGEQTDGEPEEGEGEAPEGEEEPECCCGTAENNKDLLTPEGIRRRLGDLLVLGAALLVLTASMSTNRQR
;
A
#
# COMPACT_ATOMS: atom_id res chain seq x y z
N MET A 1 -7.41 9.61 30.45
CA MET A 1 -6.07 9.63 31.07
C MET A 1 -6.04 8.71 32.28
N PRO A 2 -5.18 7.68 32.32
CA PRO A 2 -5.00 6.78 33.45
C PRO A 2 -4.23 7.45 34.61
N LEU A 3 -3.93 6.67 35.65
CA LEU A 3 -3.04 7.02 36.76
C LEU A 3 -3.31 8.42 37.38
N PRO A 4 -4.36 8.58 38.20
CA PRO A 4 -4.60 9.81 38.94
C PRO A 4 -3.51 10.08 39.97
N GLU A 5 -3.12 11.33 40.06
CA GLU A 5 -1.95 11.85 40.78
C GLU A 5 -1.98 11.48 42.25
N ALA A 6 -3.16 11.48 42.89
CA ALA A 6 -3.32 11.09 44.29
C ALA A 6 -3.12 9.58 44.54
N GLN A 7 -3.37 8.72 43.54
CA GLN A 7 -3.13 7.27 43.64
C GLN A 7 -1.65 6.95 43.35
N VAL A 8 -1.04 7.66 42.39
CA VAL A 8 0.42 7.58 42.15
C VAL A 8 1.20 8.08 43.36
N HIS A 9 0.85 9.24 43.91
CA HIS A 9 1.45 9.80 45.12
C HIS A 9 1.38 8.81 46.29
N ALA A 10 0.27 8.09 46.43
CA ALA A 10 0.10 7.05 47.44
C ALA A 10 1.03 5.83 47.24
N SER A 11 1.31 5.43 45.99
CA SER A 11 2.34 4.42 45.67
C SER A 11 3.75 4.93 45.97
N LEU A 12 4.13 6.08 45.40
CA LEU A 12 5.47 6.63 45.52
C LEU A 12 5.82 6.98 46.98
N SER A 13 4.82 7.31 47.83
CA SER A 13 5.00 7.50 49.27
C SER A 13 5.36 6.22 50.05
N VAL A 14 5.16 5.03 49.47
CA VAL A 14 5.64 3.75 50.03
C VAL A 14 7.13 3.57 49.70
N LEU A 15 7.54 3.93 48.48
CA LEU A 15 8.92 3.83 47.99
C LEU A 15 9.84 4.90 48.61
N ALA A 16 9.32 6.12 48.81
CA ALA A 16 10.05 7.27 49.34
C ALA A 16 9.25 8.00 50.45
N PRO A 17 9.47 7.67 51.74
CA PRO A 17 8.70 8.25 52.87
C PRO A 17 8.82 9.77 53.11
N MET A 18 9.63 10.50 52.32
CA MET A 18 9.76 11.97 52.37
C MET A 18 9.21 12.68 51.11
N LEU A 19 8.38 12.00 50.32
CA LEU A 19 7.82 12.53 49.08
C LEU A 19 7.13 13.90 49.26
N GLY A 20 7.41 14.85 48.37
CA GLY A 20 6.72 16.13 48.30
C GLY A 20 5.23 15.96 47.98
N SER A 21 4.39 16.93 48.36
CA SER A 21 2.94 16.85 48.13
C SER A 21 2.48 17.40 46.77
N ILE A 22 3.38 17.95 45.95
CA ILE A 22 3.08 18.48 44.62
C ILE A 22 3.60 17.48 43.58
N MET A 23 2.69 16.94 42.77
CA MET A 23 3.01 16.14 41.60
C MET A 23 3.24 17.06 40.39
N ASP A 24 4.33 16.85 39.65
CA ASP A 24 4.54 17.38 38.31
C ASP A 24 4.07 16.30 37.34
N THR A 25 3.08 16.60 36.51
CA THR A 25 2.52 15.64 35.54
C THR A 25 2.57 16.23 34.14
N VAL A 26 2.95 15.39 33.19
CA VAL A 26 2.95 15.65 31.75
C VAL A 26 2.02 14.65 31.08
N THR A 27 1.13 15.11 30.22
CA THR A 27 0.46 14.26 29.22
C THR A 27 0.70 14.88 27.86
N SER A 28 1.36 14.15 26.98
CA SER A 28 1.70 14.62 25.64
C SER A 28 0.74 13.99 24.65
N LEU A 29 0.28 14.77 23.67
CA LEU A 29 -0.50 14.28 22.52
C LEU A 29 0.32 14.56 21.26
N VAL A 30 0.57 13.54 20.45
CA VAL A 30 1.31 13.63 19.18
C VAL A 30 0.40 13.21 18.03
N VAL A 31 0.34 14.04 17.00
CA VAL A 31 -0.58 13.88 15.88
C VAL A 31 0.06 13.08 14.72
N TYR A 32 -0.52 11.93 14.40
CA TYR A 32 -0.10 11.12 13.23
C TYR A 32 -0.65 11.68 11.91
N GLY A 33 -1.93 12.05 11.87
CA GLY A 33 -2.64 12.49 10.66
C GLY A 33 -2.75 14.02 10.55
N GLY A 34 -2.41 14.58 9.39
CA GLY A 34 -2.69 15.99 9.11
C GLY A 34 -4.20 16.26 9.03
N GLY A 35 -4.65 17.41 9.55
CA GLY A 35 -6.07 17.77 9.61
C GLY A 35 -6.79 17.34 10.89
N THR A 36 -6.06 16.86 11.89
CA THR A 36 -6.66 16.31 13.12
C THR A 36 -7.35 17.38 13.98
N VAL A 37 -8.50 17.02 14.54
CA VAL A 37 -9.22 17.77 15.58
C VAL A 37 -9.25 16.93 16.86
N ILE A 38 -8.89 17.55 17.99
CA ILE A 38 -8.86 16.94 19.32
C ILE A 38 -9.91 17.60 20.21
N HIS A 39 -10.68 16.78 20.92
CA HIS A 39 -11.64 17.20 21.93
C HIS A 39 -11.10 16.78 23.31
N TYR A 40 -10.92 17.74 24.22
CA TYR A 40 -10.39 17.51 25.56
C TYR A 40 -11.44 17.87 26.63
N ASP A 41 -11.87 16.86 27.38
CA ASP A 41 -13.04 16.88 28.26
C ASP A 41 -12.63 16.64 29.71
N HIS A 42 -12.76 17.69 30.54
CA HIS A 42 -12.35 17.68 31.93
C HIS A 42 -13.34 16.95 32.84
N TRP A 43 -12.87 16.21 33.84
CA TRP A 43 -13.76 15.39 34.66
C TRP A 43 -14.51 16.16 35.77
N GLU A 44 -14.05 17.35 36.19
CA GLU A 44 -14.52 17.97 37.44
C GLU A 44 -15.97 18.49 37.42
N ASP A 45 -16.50 18.93 36.27
CA ASP A 45 -17.94 19.24 36.11
C ASP A 45 -18.77 18.07 35.54
N GLY A 46 -18.09 16.94 35.26
CA GLY A 46 -18.67 15.70 34.72
C GLY A 46 -18.46 15.59 33.21
N TYR A 47 -18.32 14.37 32.69
CA TYR A 47 -18.01 14.15 31.27
C TYR A 47 -19.14 14.51 30.33
N GLU A 48 -18.75 14.94 29.13
CA GLU A 48 -19.66 15.16 28.03
C GLU A 48 -20.48 13.93 27.66
N THR A 49 -21.75 14.19 27.33
CA THR A 49 -22.70 13.16 26.89
C THR A 49 -22.35 12.68 25.49
N ASP A 50 -22.07 13.62 24.60
CA ASP A 50 -21.43 13.39 23.31
C ASP A 50 -20.19 14.30 23.22
N LEU A 51 -19.01 13.69 23.04
CA LEU A 51 -17.75 14.43 22.99
C LEU A 51 -17.57 15.16 21.65
N ASN A 52 -18.23 14.69 20.59
CA ASN A 52 -18.11 15.26 19.26
C ASN A 52 -19.05 16.48 19.06
N ASN A 53 -19.91 16.75 20.03
CA ASN A 53 -20.85 17.88 20.05
C ASN A 53 -20.91 18.51 21.45
N PRO A 54 -19.79 19.02 22.00
CA PRO A 54 -19.72 19.48 23.38
C PRO A 54 -20.61 20.71 23.63
N THR A 55 -21.07 20.80 24.87
CA THR A 55 -22.03 21.78 25.40
C THR A 55 -21.53 22.46 26.68
N GLN A 56 -20.55 21.87 27.35
CA GLN A 56 -19.88 22.38 28.54
C GLN A 56 -18.77 23.37 28.15
N GLY A 57 -18.59 24.42 28.97
CA GLY A 57 -17.58 25.46 28.74
C GLY A 57 -16.20 25.14 29.32
N SER A 58 -16.01 23.93 29.86
CA SER A 58 -14.75 23.37 30.33
C SER A 58 -14.08 22.54 29.23
N THR A 59 -14.86 21.76 28.48
CA THR A 59 -14.42 20.96 27.33
C THR A 59 -13.83 21.88 26.24
N GLN A 60 -12.62 21.55 25.78
CA GLN A 60 -11.92 22.29 24.74
C GLN A 60 -11.95 21.53 23.41
N ILE A 61 -11.97 22.28 22.31
CA ILE A 61 -11.71 21.76 20.95
C ILE A 61 -10.40 22.39 20.47
N TRP A 62 -9.55 21.59 19.84
CA TRP A 62 -8.28 22.01 19.25
C TRP A 62 -8.18 21.47 17.82
N GLY A 63 -7.89 22.32 16.83
CA GLY A 63 -7.80 21.94 15.42
C GLY A 63 -9.02 22.31 14.56
N ASP A 64 -10.01 23.06 15.07
CA ASP A 64 -11.17 23.52 14.28
C ASP A 64 -11.02 24.96 13.75
N GLY A 65 -9.99 25.69 14.21
CA GLY A 65 -9.70 27.08 13.87
C GLY A 65 -10.38 28.12 14.76
N ASN A 66 -10.98 27.73 15.89
CA ASN A 66 -11.85 28.59 16.71
C ASN A 66 -11.29 28.87 18.12
N ASN A 67 -10.48 29.93 18.25
CA ASN A 67 -9.99 30.43 19.54
C ASN A 67 -11.05 30.67 20.67
N ALA A 68 -12.36 30.58 20.39
CA ALA A 68 -13.43 30.73 21.36
C ALA A 68 -13.86 29.45 22.09
N ASN A 69 -13.53 28.25 21.58
CA ASN A 69 -13.78 26.96 22.26
C ASN A 69 -12.50 26.27 22.77
N GLY A 70 -11.33 26.73 22.36
CA GLY A 70 -10.05 26.27 22.88
C GLY A 70 -8.87 26.97 22.21
N THR A 71 -7.65 26.65 22.66
CA THR A 71 -6.41 26.83 21.89
C THR A 71 -5.41 25.83 22.46
N PRO A 72 -4.81 24.93 21.65
CA PRO A 72 -3.93 23.88 22.17
C PRO A 72 -2.73 24.48 22.91
N PRO A 73 -2.38 24.00 24.11
CA PRO A 73 -1.24 24.51 24.87
C PRO A 73 0.07 24.49 24.06
N GLY A 74 0.72 25.65 23.99
CA GLY A 74 1.90 25.92 23.15
C GLY A 74 1.59 26.75 21.90
N PHE A 75 0.36 26.73 21.41
CA PHE A 75 -0.03 27.42 20.18
C PHE A 75 -0.49 28.87 20.43
N THR A 76 -0.35 29.73 19.40
CA THR A 76 -0.74 31.16 19.48
C THR A 76 -2.21 31.40 19.13
N ASN A 77 -2.77 30.55 18.27
CA ASN A 77 -4.18 30.47 17.88
C ASN A 77 -4.48 28.99 17.64
N ASP A 78 -5.76 28.62 17.63
CA ASP A 78 -6.16 27.29 17.17
C ASP A 78 -5.97 27.17 15.64
N PRO A 79 -5.29 26.13 15.12
CA PRO A 79 -5.14 25.93 13.68
C PRO A 79 -6.37 25.26 13.07
N THR A 80 -6.65 25.52 11.79
CA THR A 80 -7.66 24.75 11.05
C THR A 80 -7.04 23.43 10.58
N GLY A 81 -7.21 22.39 11.40
CA GLY A 81 -6.50 21.12 11.32
C GLY A 81 -5.13 21.17 12.00
N LEU A 82 -4.89 20.28 12.97
CA LEU A 82 -3.54 20.03 13.50
C LEU A 82 -2.70 19.32 12.44
N SER A 83 -1.43 19.69 12.30
CA SER A 83 -0.50 19.03 11.38
C SER A 83 -0.02 17.69 11.92
N LYS A 84 0.42 16.79 11.02
CA LYS A 84 1.27 15.66 11.38
C LYS A 84 2.53 16.19 12.13
N GLY A 85 2.99 15.43 13.13
CA GLY A 85 4.09 15.84 14.03
C GLY A 85 3.71 16.89 15.09
N ALA A 86 2.48 17.40 15.11
CA ALA A 86 2.08 18.40 16.11
C ALA A 86 2.08 17.81 17.53
N VAL A 87 2.91 18.40 18.40
CA VAL A 87 3.01 18.09 19.83
C VAL A 87 2.12 19.03 20.64
N ILE A 88 1.27 18.48 21.50
CA ILE A 88 0.51 19.24 22.51
C ILE A 88 0.92 18.74 23.89
N SER A 89 1.78 19.51 24.57
CA SER A 89 2.32 19.14 25.88
C SER A 89 1.48 19.72 27.03
N LEU A 90 0.74 18.85 27.71
CA LEU A 90 -0.17 19.21 28.80
C LEU A 90 0.53 18.97 30.15
N ARG A 91 1.22 20.00 30.67
CA ARG A 91 1.99 19.91 31.93
C ARG A 91 1.35 20.70 33.08
N ASN A 92 1.18 20.07 34.25
CA ASN A 92 0.57 20.66 35.43
C ASN A 92 1.36 20.39 36.72
N LEU A 93 1.28 21.32 37.68
CA LEU A 93 1.75 21.15 39.05
C LEU A 93 0.55 20.98 39.99
N ILE A 94 0.31 19.75 40.43
CA ILE A 94 -0.91 19.32 41.11
C ILE A 94 -0.62 19.03 42.59
N GLN A 95 -1.14 19.89 43.46
CA GLN A 95 -1.06 19.73 44.91
C GLN A 95 -1.99 18.59 45.39
N ILE A 96 -1.46 17.71 46.23
CA ILE A 96 -2.17 16.62 46.90
C ILE A 96 -2.41 17.00 48.38
N PRO A 97 -3.65 16.90 48.91
CA PRO A 97 -4.88 16.47 48.25
C PRO A 97 -5.38 17.43 47.15
N ARG A 98 -5.88 16.84 46.07
CA ARG A 98 -6.41 17.50 44.87
C ARG A 98 -7.53 18.50 45.21
N ASN A 99 -7.46 19.69 44.60
CA ASN A 99 -8.51 20.72 44.68
C ASN A 99 -9.49 20.60 43.48
N THR A 100 -10.41 21.55 43.30
CA THR A 100 -11.43 21.54 42.23
C THR A 100 -11.18 22.55 41.10
N ASN A 101 -9.91 22.94 40.85
CA ASN A 101 -9.53 23.70 39.67
C ASN A 101 -9.40 22.74 38.48
N LEU A 102 -9.78 23.16 37.27
CA LEU A 102 -9.46 22.38 36.06
C LEU A 102 -7.93 22.30 35.88
N PHE A 103 -7.42 21.09 35.68
CA PHE A 103 -6.07 20.80 35.20
C PHE A 103 -6.18 19.69 34.14
N TYR A 104 -5.16 19.52 33.31
CA TYR A 104 -5.04 18.34 32.44
C TYR A 104 -4.47 17.19 33.28
N ASP A 105 -5.32 16.31 33.80
CA ASP A 105 -4.95 15.38 34.86
C ASP A 105 -5.53 13.96 34.72
N GLY A 106 -5.25 13.10 35.70
CA GLY A 106 -5.78 11.74 35.68
C GLY A 106 -7.31 11.74 35.77
N ARG A 107 -7.94 10.83 35.02
CA ARG A 107 -9.40 10.71 34.75
C ARG A 107 -9.95 11.60 33.63
N ASP A 108 -9.23 12.62 33.14
CA ASP A 108 -9.69 13.41 31.99
C ASP A 108 -9.88 12.55 30.72
N ARG A 109 -10.72 13.03 29.80
CA ARG A 109 -11.08 12.31 28.57
C ARG A 109 -10.58 13.08 27.34
N VAL A 110 -9.93 12.36 26.43
CA VAL A 110 -9.58 12.86 25.09
C VAL A 110 -10.34 12.07 24.04
N GLY A 111 -10.62 12.71 22.90
CA GLY A 111 -11.02 12.09 21.65
C GLY A 111 -10.38 12.85 20.49
N ALA A 112 -10.09 12.16 19.39
CA ALA A 112 -9.47 12.75 18.20
C ALA A 112 -10.15 12.22 16.94
N THR A 113 -10.08 12.99 15.84
CA THR A 113 -10.61 12.57 14.53
C THR A 113 -9.70 11.61 13.77
N THR A 114 -8.42 11.52 14.14
CA THR A 114 -7.47 10.50 13.65
C THR A 114 -6.74 9.86 14.83
N ALA A 115 -5.85 8.91 14.55
CA ALA A 115 -4.92 8.39 15.54
C ALA A 115 -4.01 9.49 16.12
N ILE A 116 -3.73 9.41 17.42
CA ILE A 116 -2.74 10.20 18.14
C ILE A 116 -1.96 9.28 19.10
N ALA A 117 -0.66 9.51 19.29
CA ALA A 117 0.12 8.89 20.37
C ALA A 117 -0.05 9.71 21.65
N VAL A 118 -0.13 9.05 22.81
CA VAL A 118 -0.52 9.66 24.09
C VAL A 118 0.32 9.08 25.23
N THR A 119 1.48 9.67 25.48
CA THR A 119 2.30 9.29 26.63
C THR A 119 1.95 10.15 27.85
N ARG A 120 1.87 9.53 29.03
CA ARG A 120 1.61 10.20 30.32
C ARG A 120 2.70 9.87 31.33
N ALA A 121 3.40 10.90 31.80
CA ALA A 121 4.50 10.81 32.75
C ALA A 121 4.26 11.70 33.98
N MET A 122 4.79 11.32 35.14
CA MET A 122 4.74 12.16 36.35
C MET A 122 5.73 11.75 37.44
N TRP A 123 6.02 12.70 38.33
CA TRP A 123 6.87 12.55 39.51
C TRP A 123 6.45 13.56 40.59
N ALA A 124 6.99 13.47 41.80
CA ALA A 124 6.81 14.52 42.81
C ALA A 124 7.92 15.58 42.67
N GLN A 125 7.61 16.88 42.88
CA GLN A 125 8.60 17.96 42.76
C GLN A 125 9.81 17.78 43.71
N ASP A 126 9.57 17.24 44.90
CA ASP A 126 10.59 16.67 45.77
C ASP A 126 10.36 15.14 45.78
N PRO A 127 11.30 14.30 45.31
CA PRO A 127 12.69 14.61 44.98
C PRO A 127 12.96 15.09 43.54
N GLY A 128 11.96 15.10 42.65
CA GLY A 128 12.13 15.37 41.22
C GLY A 128 12.09 14.09 40.38
N PRO A 129 12.62 14.11 39.14
CA PRO A 129 12.47 13.03 38.15
C PRO A 129 13.27 11.75 38.44
N MET A 130 13.92 11.67 39.60
CA MET A 130 14.64 10.48 40.11
C MET A 130 13.69 9.50 40.85
N LEU A 131 12.40 9.84 40.93
CA LEU A 131 11.35 8.91 41.35
C LEU A 131 10.11 9.21 40.49
N ALA A 132 10.16 8.70 39.27
CA ALA A 132 9.24 9.04 38.19
C ALA A 132 8.71 7.78 37.50
N GLY A 133 7.89 8.01 36.48
CA GLY A 133 7.51 6.97 35.53
C GLY A 133 6.65 7.52 34.40
N ALA A 134 6.59 6.76 33.31
CA ALA A 134 5.80 7.07 32.13
C ALA A 134 5.04 5.82 31.64
N VAL A 135 3.84 6.03 31.13
CA VAL A 135 3.02 5.00 30.47
C VAL A 135 2.44 5.54 29.17
N GLU A 136 2.49 4.73 28.12
CA GLU A 136 1.69 4.97 26.93
C GLU A 136 0.22 4.64 27.20
N VAL A 137 -0.67 5.56 26.82
CA VAL A 137 -2.10 5.52 27.11
C VAL A 137 -2.85 4.96 25.93
N THR A 138 -3.20 3.67 26.00
CA THR A 138 -4.00 3.01 24.98
C THR A 138 -5.40 3.64 24.85
N PRO A 139 -5.94 3.82 23.63
CA PRO A 139 -7.31 4.30 23.42
C PRO A 139 -8.37 3.31 23.92
N LYS A 140 -9.62 3.79 24.04
CA LYS A 140 -10.69 3.07 24.74
C LYS A 140 -11.08 1.70 24.13
N MET A 141 -10.87 1.49 22.83
CA MET A 141 -11.08 0.17 22.19
C MET A 141 -10.15 -0.92 22.72
N ASP A 142 -8.94 -0.53 23.15
CA ASP A 142 -7.89 -1.46 23.56
C ASP A 142 -8.06 -1.96 25.00
N HIS A 143 -8.99 -1.35 25.73
CA HIS A 143 -9.39 -1.73 27.08
C HIS A 143 -10.06 -3.10 27.07
N GLY A 144 -9.41 -4.13 27.62
CA GLY A 144 -10.00 -5.46 27.73
C GLY A 144 -10.90 -5.68 28.95
N SER A 145 -11.34 -6.93 29.10
CA SER A 145 -12.19 -7.38 30.22
C SER A 145 -11.48 -8.27 31.24
N TYR A 146 -10.31 -8.83 30.88
CA TYR A 146 -9.55 -9.77 31.70
C TYR A 146 -8.05 -9.49 31.63
N PHE A 147 -7.41 -9.32 32.79
CA PHE A 147 -5.97 -9.08 32.92
C PHE A 147 -5.37 -10.02 33.97
N ILE A 148 -4.08 -10.34 33.81
CA ILE A 148 -3.28 -11.10 34.77
C ILE A 148 -1.98 -10.33 35.04
N CYS A 149 -1.57 -10.18 36.29
CA CYS A 149 -0.31 -9.53 36.65
C CYS A 149 0.87 -10.51 36.47
N PRO A 150 1.84 -10.24 35.58
CA PRO A 150 2.95 -11.18 35.31
C PRO A 150 3.99 -11.21 36.45
N VAL A 151 4.09 -10.12 37.21
CA VAL A 151 4.97 -9.97 38.38
C VAL A 151 4.15 -9.58 39.62
N GLY A 152 4.79 -9.63 40.79
CA GLY A 152 4.18 -9.32 42.07
C GLY A 152 5.18 -9.50 43.21
N GLU A 153 4.77 -9.15 44.43
CA GLU A 153 5.60 -9.14 45.65
C GLU A 153 6.10 -10.53 46.09
N ASN A 154 5.65 -11.60 45.42
CA ASN A 154 6.17 -12.96 45.54
C ASN A 154 7.13 -13.36 44.40
N VAL A 155 7.81 -12.39 43.78
CA VAL A 155 8.84 -12.58 42.75
C VAL A 155 10.19 -12.09 43.28
N SER A 156 11.18 -13.00 43.32
CA SER A 156 12.54 -12.66 43.75
C SER A 156 13.28 -11.92 42.63
N ALA A 157 13.31 -10.59 42.69
CA ALA A 157 13.85 -9.73 41.65
C ALA A 157 14.70 -8.58 42.22
N ASN A 158 15.70 -8.88 43.06
CA ASN A 158 16.63 -7.88 43.62
C ASN A 158 15.92 -6.65 44.22
N TYR A 159 14.87 -6.87 45.02
CA TYR A 159 14.04 -5.83 45.66
C TYR A 159 13.18 -4.94 44.72
N MET A 160 13.40 -4.97 43.40
CA MET A 160 12.65 -4.20 42.38
C MET A 160 11.13 -4.35 42.41
N PHE A 161 10.63 -5.41 43.07
CA PHE A 161 9.21 -5.76 43.25
C PHE A 161 8.82 -5.94 44.73
N GLU A 162 9.53 -5.36 45.72
CA GLU A 162 9.06 -5.40 47.13
C GLU A 162 7.68 -4.75 47.29
N TYR A 163 7.41 -3.72 46.50
CA TYR A 163 6.08 -3.16 46.30
C TYR A 163 5.59 -3.45 44.87
N VAL A 164 4.33 -3.90 44.73
CA VAL A 164 3.61 -3.92 43.45
C VAL A 164 2.20 -3.36 43.62
N GLY A 165 2.00 -2.14 43.14
CA GLY A 165 0.72 -1.46 43.09
C GLY A 165 -0.01 -1.69 41.77
N LEU A 166 -1.31 -1.97 41.82
CA LEU A 166 -2.17 -2.16 40.65
C LEU A 166 -3.22 -1.05 40.55
N PHE A 167 -3.37 -0.50 39.34
CA PHE A 167 -4.31 0.56 39.02
C PHE A 167 -5.28 0.06 37.95
N VAL A 168 -6.59 0.16 38.17
CA VAL A 168 -7.62 -0.20 37.19
C VAL A 168 -8.57 0.98 37.00
N MET A 169 -8.82 1.40 35.76
CA MET A 169 -9.73 2.51 35.42
C MET A 169 -10.79 2.08 34.40
N ALA A 170 -12.05 2.42 34.66
CA ALA A 170 -13.16 2.00 33.81
C ALA A 170 -13.46 2.97 32.66
N GLY A 171 -13.67 2.44 31.45
CA GLY A 171 -14.08 3.23 30.28
C GLY A 171 -15.59 3.55 30.25
N ASN A 172 -16.38 2.98 31.16
CA ASN A 172 -17.84 2.95 31.10
C ASN A 172 -18.49 3.06 32.50
N ASN A 173 -19.74 3.55 32.54
CA ASN A 173 -20.52 3.65 33.77
C ASN A 173 -21.01 2.28 34.27
N ASN A 174 -21.11 2.10 35.60
CA ASN A 174 -21.53 0.85 36.25
C ASN A 174 -20.65 -0.38 35.91
N THR A 175 -19.36 -0.18 35.69
CA THR A 175 -18.40 -1.26 35.43
C THR A 175 -18.09 -1.98 36.74
N ALA A 176 -18.56 -3.22 36.90
CA ALA A 176 -18.20 -4.07 38.03
C ALA A 176 -16.82 -4.70 37.77
N VAL A 177 -15.84 -4.38 38.62
CA VAL A 177 -14.46 -4.86 38.54
C VAL A 177 -14.17 -5.75 39.74
N THR A 178 -13.86 -7.02 39.51
CA THR A 178 -13.41 -7.96 40.54
C THR A 178 -11.90 -8.10 40.45
N ILE A 179 -11.21 -7.79 41.55
CA ILE A 179 -9.76 -7.84 41.66
C ILE A 179 -9.37 -8.93 42.65
N ASP A 180 -8.65 -9.90 42.13
CA ASP A 180 -8.04 -11.02 42.82
C ASP A 180 -6.54 -10.72 42.94
N ARG A 181 -6.00 -10.69 44.17
CA ARG A 181 -4.64 -10.18 44.43
C ARG A 181 -3.56 -11.26 44.47
N ASP A 182 -3.97 -12.52 44.55
CA ASP A 182 -3.11 -13.69 44.73
C ASP A 182 -3.47 -14.88 43.81
N GLY A 183 -4.51 -14.74 43.00
CA GLY A 183 -4.88 -15.71 41.96
C GLY A 183 -5.47 -16.97 42.59
N ASN A 184 -4.78 -18.09 42.41
CA ASN A 184 -5.11 -19.35 43.08
C ASN A 184 -4.70 -19.37 44.58
N GLY A 185 -4.64 -18.20 45.21
CA GLY A 185 -4.25 -18.01 46.61
C GLY A 185 -5.43 -18.12 47.61
N PRO A 186 -5.17 -17.90 48.91
CA PRO A 186 -6.18 -18.06 49.96
C PRO A 186 -7.07 -16.83 50.23
N ASN A 187 -6.87 -15.67 49.59
CA ASN A 187 -7.71 -14.49 49.85
C ASN A 187 -8.94 -14.42 48.93
N ASP A 188 -10.06 -13.89 49.45
CA ASP A 188 -11.26 -13.68 48.64
C ASP A 188 -11.09 -12.45 47.70
N PRO A 189 -11.41 -12.56 46.40
CA PRO A 189 -11.39 -11.42 45.47
C PRO A 189 -12.36 -10.30 45.87
N VAL A 190 -11.95 -9.05 45.60
CA VAL A 190 -12.72 -7.83 45.94
C VAL A 190 -13.41 -7.28 44.70
N THR A 191 -14.74 -7.23 44.71
CA THR A 191 -15.53 -6.54 43.68
C THR A 191 -15.82 -5.09 44.06
N VAL A 192 -15.51 -4.16 43.16
CA VAL A 192 -15.90 -2.75 43.20
C VAL A 192 -16.75 -2.39 41.99
N VAL A 193 -17.51 -1.30 42.05
CA VAL A 193 -18.23 -0.74 40.90
C VAL A 193 -17.66 0.65 40.61
N LEU A 194 -17.18 0.84 39.38
CA LEU A 194 -16.57 2.06 38.88
C LEU A 194 -17.45 2.68 37.79
N ASN A 195 -17.51 4.00 37.73
CA ASN A 195 -18.06 4.72 36.59
C ASN A 195 -17.00 5.05 35.55
N ARG A 196 -17.39 5.67 34.43
CA ARG A 196 -16.45 6.19 33.42
C ARG A 196 -15.42 7.07 34.13
N GLY A 197 -14.14 6.77 33.95
CA GLY A 197 -13.02 7.52 34.54
C GLY A 197 -12.87 7.37 36.05
N ASP A 198 -13.71 6.62 36.77
CA ASP A 198 -13.37 6.18 38.12
C ASP A 198 -12.24 5.14 38.03
N SER A 199 -11.25 5.24 38.93
CA SER A 199 -10.19 4.26 39.08
C SER A 199 -10.10 3.71 40.49
N TYR A 200 -9.71 2.44 40.58
CA TYR A 200 -9.39 1.76 41.83
C TYR A 200 -7.89 1.46 41.88
N HIS A 201 -7.27 1.80 43.00
CA HIS A 201 -5.85 1.58 43.27
C HIS A 201 -5.71 0.55 44.40
N VAL A 202 -4.98 -0.53 44.09
CA VAL A 202 -4.47 -1.47 45.08
C VAL A 202 -3.06 -1.02 45.44
N ASN A 203 -2.93 -0.37 46.60
CA ASN A 203 -1.66 0.09 47.15
C ASN A 203 -0.92 -1.10 47.80
N GLY A 204 -0.24 -1.90 46.98
CA GLY A 204 0.52 -3.08 47.40
C GLY A 204 -0.32 -4.33 47.68
N GLY A 205 0.37 -5.46 47.90
CA GLY A 205 -0.20 -6.77 48.13
C GLY A 205 -0.59 -7.52 46.84
N ILE A 206 -0.02 -7.18 45.69
CA ILE A 206 -0.25 -7.87 44.41
C ILE A 206 0.81 -8.95 44.20
N LEU A 207 0.38 -10.18 43.93
CA LEU A 207 1.25 -11.31 43.62
C LEU A 207 1.24 -11.66 42.12
N LYS A 208 2.25 -12.37 41.62
CA LYS A 208 2.19 -12.90 40.23
C LYS A 208 0.97 -13.80 40.07
N GLY A 209 0.29 -13.70 38.94
CA GLY A 209 -0.97 -14.43 38.70
C GLY A 209 -2.21 -13.81 39.36
N ALA A 210 -2.09 -12.67 40.05
CA ALA A 210 -3.24 -11.82 40.41
C ALA A 210 -4.07 -11.47 39.16
N THR A 211 -5.40 -11.37 39.29
CA THR A 211 -6.29 -11.15 38.14
C THR A 211 -7.26 -10.00 38.31
N VAL A 212 -7.62 -9.36 37.20
CA VAL A 212 -8.69 -8.37 37.11
C VAL A 212 -9.74 -8.90 36.15
N ARG A 213 -11.00 -8.97 36.59
CA ARG A 213 -12.16 -9.37 35.77
C ARG A 213 -13.22 -8.28 35.81
N ALA A 214 -13.51 -7.65 34.68
CA ALA A 214 -14.45 -6.55 34.58
C ALA A 214 -15.69 -6.90 33.75
N SER A 215 -16.85 -6.32 34.10
CA SER A 215 -18.11 -6.51 33.36
C SER A 215 -18.21 -5.68 32.08
N LEU A 216 -17.32 -4.70 31.90
CA LEU A 216 -17.17 -3.80 30.77
C LEU A 216 -15.69 -3.40 30.64
N PRO A 217 -15.22 -2.95 29.47
CA PRO A 217 -13.83 -2.52 29.22
C PRO A 217 -13.18 -1.62 30.28
N VAL A 218 -12.01 -2.03 30.76
CA VAL A 218 -11.12 -1.29 31.68
C VAL A 218 -9.69 -1.26 31.13
N GLN A 219 -8.89 -0.29 31.57
CA GLN A 219 -7.43 -0.30 31.41
C GLN A 219 -6.75 -0.61 32.75
N ALA A 220 -5.61 -1.31 32.72
CA ALA A 220 -4.87 -1.74 33.90
C ALA A 220 -3.37 -1.39 33.80
N HIS A 221 -2.77 -0.95 34.91
CA HIS A 221 -1.36 -0.56 34.98
C HIS A 221 -0.73 -1.02 36.30
N LEU A 222 0.59 -1.25 36.30
CA LEU A 222 1.38 -1.51 37.51
C LEU A 222 2.38 -0.37 37.79
N ILE A 223 2.66 -0.14 39.07
CA ILE A 223 3.88 0.54 39.54
C ILE A 223 4.56 -0.41 40.52
N THR A 224 5.86 -0.64 40.34
CA THR A 224 6.71 -1.43 41.24
C THR A 224 7.88 -0.62 41.77
N GLY A 225 8.54 -1.09 42.82
CA GLY A 225 9.80 -0.51 43.32
C GLY A 225 10.26 -1.17 44.62
N ASP A 226 11.43 -0.72 45.10
CA ASP A 226 11.98 -1.10 46.41
C ASP A 226 11.51 -0.14 47.53
N ILE A 227 11.19 -0.68 48.70
CA ILE A 227 10.54 0.04 49.78
C ILE A 227 11.59 0.77 50.63
N ASN A 228 11.51 2.10 50.66
CA ASN A 228 12.49 3.04 51.24
C ASN A 228 13.78 3.25 50.41
N ALA A 229 13.83 2.81 49.14
CA ALA A 229 14.97 3.08 48.24
C ALA A 229 15.16 4.58 47.92
N ASN A 230 14.11 5.40 48.11
CA ASN A 230 14.02 6.84 47.78
C ASN A 230 13.95 7.13 46.27
N PHE A 231 14.80 6.48 45.47
CA PHE A 231 14.93 6.65 44.02
C PHE A 231 14.95 5.26 43.37
N GLU A 232 13.77 4.60 43.32
CA GLU A 232 13.57 3.39 42.51
C GLU A 232 12.08 3.16 42.22
N SER A 233 11.63 3.25 40.95
CA SER A 233 10.26 2.82 40.57
C SER A 233 10.10 2.48 39.08
N ARG A 234 9.33 1.42 38.77
CA ARG A 234 9.13 0.93 37.39
C ARG A 234 7.65 0.78 37.05
N TRP A 235 7.27 1.23 35.87
CA TRP A 235 5.88 1.46 35.48
C TRP A 235 5.50 0.65 34.24
N TYR A 236 4.27 0.13 34.20
CA TYR A 236 3.84 -0.81 33.17
C TYR A 236 2.37 -0.62 32.78
N THR A 237 2.10 -0.48 31.49
CA THR A 237 0.75 -0.68 30.91
C THR A 237 0.53 -2.18 30.76
N LEU A 238 -0.57 -2.72 31.30
CA LEU A 238 -0.91 -4.14 31.14
C LEU A 238 -1.84 -4.30 29.94
N PHE A 239 -1.45 -5.12 28.97
CA PHE A 239 -2.36 -5.60 27.93
C PHE A 239 -3.31 -6.68 28.49
N PRO A 240 -4.58 -6.70 28.08
CA PRO A 240 -5.52 -7.75 28.48
C PRO A 240 -5.11 -9.10 27.90
N PHE A 241 -5.53 -10.19 28.54
CA PHE A 241 -5.15 -11.55 28.19
C PHE A 241 -5.54 -11.95 26.75
N GLU A 242 -6.56 -11.30 26.19
CA GLU A 242 -7.00 -11.47 24.79
C GLU A 242 -6.06 -10.83 23.75
N GLN A 243 -5.09 -10.02 24.18
CA GLN A 243 -4.03 -9.43 23.36
C GLN A 243 -2.64 -10.07 23.63
N TRP A 244 -2.58 -11.18 24.38
CA TRP A 244 -1.33 -11.90 24.63
C TRP A 244 -1.02 -12.87 23.48
N HIS A 245 0.26 -13.11 23.20
CA HIS A 245 0.71 -13.89 22.04
C HIS A 245 1.75 -14.96 22.41
N SER A 246 2.20 -15.72 21.42
CA SER A 246 3.25 -16.74 21.53
C SER A 246 4.65 -16.22 21.17
N SER A 247 4.79 -15.00 20.66
CA SER A 247 6.07 -14.33 20.40
C SER A 247 6.02 -12.82 20.70
N TYR A 248 7.15 -12.28 21.18
CA TYR A 248 7.38 -10.91 21.64
C TYR A 248 8.78 -10.42 21.28
N LEU A 249 8.96 -9.10 21.13
CA LEU A 249 10.25 -8.47 20.83
C LEU A 249 10.62 -7.44 21.92
N THR A 250 11.86 -7.49 22.44
CA THR A 250 12.43 -6.41 23.27
C THR A 250 13.42 -5.57 22.46
N PRO A 251 13.29 -4.24 22.44
CA PRO A 251 14.27 -3.36 21.79
C PRO A 251 15.44 -2.95 22.70
N VAL A 252 15.35 -3.23 24.02
CA VAL A 252 16.36 -2.80 25.01
C VAL A 252 17.20 -3.99 25.48
N GLY A 253 18.50 -3.91 25.23
CA GLY A 253 19.50 -4.85 25.75
C GLY A 253 20.13 -4.42 27.08
N THR A 254 21.02 -5.25 27.63
CA THR A 254 21.91 -4.81 28.72
C THR A 254 22.79 -3.65 28.21
N SER A 255 22.91 -2.58 28.99
CA SER A 255 23.65 -1.39 28.53
C SER A 255 25.16 -1.66 28.46
N SER A 256 25.84 -0.97 27.55
CA SER A 256 27.27 -1.20 27.23
C SER A 256 28.23 -0.95 28.39
N ASN A 257 27.79 -0.25 29.44
CA ASN A 257 28.53 -0.03 30.68
C ASN A 257 28.44 -1.21 31.68
N GLY A 258 27.68 -2.26 31.37
CA GLY A 258 27.39 -3.37 32.28
C GLY A 258 26.30 -3.08 33.30
N SER A 259 25.21 -2.43 32.88
CA SER A 259 23.99 -2.25 33.68
C SER A 259 22.87 -3.12 33.08
N ASP A 260 22.47 -4.14 33.84
CA ASP A 260 21.63 -5.24 33.36
C ASP A 260 20.25 -4.80 32.85
N CYS A 261 19.77 -5.48 31.82
CA CYS A 261 18.37 -5.46 31.38
C CYS A 261 17.79 -6.88 31.53
N TYR A 262 16.69 -7.03 32.27
CA TYR A 262 16.00 -8.31 32.45
C TYR A 262 14.59 -8.27 31.87
N VAL A 263 14.24 -9.28 31.06
CA VAL A 263 12.87 -9.56 30.65
C VAL A 263 12.28 -10.62 31.58
N PHE A 264 11.17 -10.29 32.25
CA PHE A 264 10.41 -11.18 33.11
C PHE A 264 9.30 -11.84 32.28
N VAL A 265 9.55 -13.07 31.83
CA VAL A 265 8.59 -13.87 31.06
C VAL A 265 7.65 -14.62 32.00
N TYR A 266 6.36 -14.35 31.94
CA TYR A 266 5.33 -15.00 32.76
C TYR A 266 4.52 -16.01 31.94
N ASN A 267 4.52 -17.26 32.40
CA ASN A 267 3.76 -18.35 31.81
C ASN A 267 2.40 -18.54 32.55
N PRO A 268 1.26 -18.24 31.91
CA PRO A 268 -0.08 -18.42 32.51
C PRO A 268 -0.53 -19.90 32.56
N ASN A 269 0.13 -20.80 31.83
CA ASN A 269 -0.29 -22.18 31.68
C ASN A 269 -0.03 -23.01 32.94
N SER A 270 -0.72 -24.15 33.08
CA SER A 270 -0.52 -25.09 34.20
C SER A 270 0.71 -26.00 34.04
N PHE A 271 1.38 -25.93 32.89
CA PHE A 271 2.54 -26.73 32.51
C PHE A 271 3.70 -25.83 32.08
N THR A 272 4.92 -26.37 32.09
CA THR A 272 6.13 -25.67 31.67
C THR A 272 6.16 -25.49 30.15
N ILE A 273 6.42 -24.26 29.69
CA ILE A 273 6.65 -23.93 28.28
C ILE A 273 8.16 -23.72 28.05
N THR A 274 8.63 -23.84 26.81
CA THR A 274 10.02 -23.55 26.44
C THR A 274 10.06 -22.28 25.61
N ILE A 275 10.78 -21.26 26.07
CA ILE A 275 10.97 -20.02 25.34
C ILE A 275 12.27 -20.12 24.55
N ASN A 276 12.18 -20.02 23.23
CA ASN A 276 13.29 -19.79 22.32
C ASN A 276 13.62 -18.29 22.32
N THR A 277 14.91 -17.95 22.20
CA THR A 277 15.37 -16.56 22.08
C THR A 277 16.28 -16.40 20.88
N THR A 278 16.00 -15.40 20.04
CA THR A 278 16.89 -14.97 18.95
C THR A 278 17.44 -13.59 19.27
N THR A 279 18.76 -13.41 19.16
CA THR A 279 19.49 -12.21 19.54
C THR A 279 20.58 -11.92 18.52
N ARG A 280 21.15 -10.70 18.51
CA ARG A 280 22.28 -10.35 17.62
C ARG A 280 23.56 -11.15 17.91
N LEU A 281 23.61 -11.90 19.01
CA LEU A 281 24.73 -12.78 19.37
C LEU A 281 24.44 -14.27 19.07
N GLY A 282 23.28 -14.59 18.49
CA GLY A 282 22.83 -15.95 18.20
C GLY A 282 21.57 -16.36 18.97
N THR A 283 21.24 -17.63 18.92
CA THR A 283 20.03 -18.23 19.51
C THR A 283 20.28 -18.95 20.83
N GLY A 284 19.20 -19.18 21.58
CA GLY A 284 19.19 -19.95 22.82
C GLY A 284 17.76 -20.31 23.23
N SER A 285 17.58 -20.98 24.38
CA SER A 285 16.25 -21.23 24.95
C SER A 285 16.30 -21.47 26.47
N PHE A 286 15.14 -21.29 27.13
CA PHE A 286 14.98 -21.58 28.56
C PHE A 286 13.54 -22.04 28.91
N PRO A 287 13.37 -22.91 29.92
CA PRO A 287 12.05 -23.35 30.37
C PRO A 287 11.41 -22.36 31.35
N VAL A 288 10.12 -22.03 31.16
CA VAL A 288 9.32 -21.23 32.09
C VAL A 288 8.22 -22.11 32.68
N ASN A 289 8.34 -22.41 33.98
CA ASN A 289 7.39 -23.29 34.68
C ASN A 289 5.96 -22.72 34.67
N GLY A 290 4.96 -23.59 34.74
CA GLY A 290 3.56 -23.18 34.78
C GLY A 290 3.25 -22.24 35.96
N ASN A 291 2.38 -21.24 35.72
CA ASN A 291 1.98 -20.20 36.68
C ASN A 291 3.19 -19.46 37.32
N SER A 292 4.32 -19.42 36.62
CA SER A 292 5.60 -18.89 37.13
C SER A 292 6.16 -17.82 36.19
N VAL A 293 7.08 -17.02 36.73
CA VAL A 293 7.85 -16.02 35.99
C VAL A 293 9.32 -16.40 35.96
N TYR A 294 10.00 -16.14 34.85
CA TYR A 294 11.43 -16.35 34.67
C TYR A 294 12.13 -15.04 34.27
N PRO A 295 13.12 -14.55 35.04
CA PRO A 295 13.95 -13.42 34.65
C PRO A 295 15.05 -13.87 33.68
N TRP A 296 14.98 -13.40 32.43
CA TRP A 296 16.01 -13.62 31.42
C TRP A 296 16.84 -12.35 31.21
N LEU A 297 18.18 -12.47 31.28
CA LEU A 297 19.10 -11.36 31.06
C LEU A 297 19.26 -11.12 29.55
N VAL A 298 18.87 -9.94 29.07
CA VAL A 298 19.02 -9.56 27.65
C VAL A 298 20.50 -9.28 27.36
N PRO A 299 21.10 -9.80 26.27
CA PRO A 299 22.52 -9.58 25.99
C PRO A 299 22.91 -8.10 25.81
N VAL A 300 24.20 -7.81 25.94
CA VAL A 300 24.76 -6.46 25.77
C VAL A 300 24.53 -5.98 24.34
N THR A 301 24.00 -4.76 24.18
CA THR A 301 23.71 -4.09 22.88
C THR A 301 22.87 -4.91 21.89
N SER A 302 22.05 -5.83 22.40
CA SER A 302 21.11 -6.65 21.60
C SER A 302 19.68 -6.42 22.07
N GLY A 303 18.76 -6.22 21.13
CA GLY A 303 17.36 -6.59 21.33
C GLY A 303 17.22 -8.11 21.29
N ALA A 304 15.99 -8.62 21.43
CA ALA A 304 15.73 -10.05 21.32
C ALA A 304 14.27 -10.38 20.98
N ARG A 305 14.08 -11.37 20.12
CA ARG A 305 12.82 -12.09 19.94
C ARG A 305 12.71 -13.19 20.99
N LEU A 306 11.56 -13.33 21.62
CA LEU A 306 11.24 -14.38 22.57
C LEU A 306 9.97 -15.09 22.09
N GLU A 307 10.04 -16.39 21.85
CA GLU A 307 8.96 -17.19 21.23
C GLU A 307 8.73 -18.49 22.01
N SER A 308 7.48 -18.92 22.20
CA SER A 308 7.18 -20.21 22.82
C SER A 308 7.22 -21.34 21.79
N ALA A 309 8.04 -22.35 22.05
CA ALA A 309 8.36 -23.43 21.12
C ALA A 309 7.19 -24.38 20.77
N GLY A 310 6.06 -24.27 21.47
CA GLY A 310 4.80 -24.96 21.17
C GLY A 310 3.64 -23.99 20.92
N GLU A 311 3.93 -22.75 20.48
CA GLU A 311 2.97 -21.67 20.22
C GLU A 311 2.13 -21.25 21.46
N GLU A 312 2.58 -21.57 22.67
CA GLU A 312 1.82 -21.26 23.87
C GLU A 312 1.85 -19.76 24.22
N VAL A 313 0.68 -19.22 24.58
CA VAL A 313 0.53 -17.82 24.99
C VAL A 313 1.25 -17.55 26.31
N PHE A 314 2.04 -16.49 26.34
CA PHE A 314 2.68 -15.93 27.53
C PHE A 314 2.58 -14.39 27.54
N THR A 315 3.20 -13.71 28.51
CA THR A 315 3.49 -12.26 28.39
C THR A 315 4.84 -11.92 29.01
N ALA A 316 5.39 -10.76 28.64
CA ALA A 316 6.69 -10.30 29.12
C ALA A 316 6.70 -8.80 29.44
N LEU A 317 7.48 -8.42 30.46
CA LEU A 317 7.84 -7.03 30.76
C LEU A 317 9.34 -6.91 31.04
N SER A 318 9.89 -5.72 30.96
CA SER A 318 11.32 -5.44 31.11
C SER A 318 11.64 -4.60 32.34
N THR A 319 12.82 -4.80 32.93
CA THR A 319 13.44 -3.90 33.91
C THR A 319 14.82 -3.49 33.39
N VAL A 320 15.03 -2.19 33.21
CA VAL A 320 16.29 -1.58 32.76
C VAL A 320 17.01 -0.99 33.98
N GLY A 321 18.35 -0.88 33.90
CA GLY A 321 19.18 -0.44 35.03
C GLY A 321 19.20 -1.44 36.20
N ALA A 322 18.89 -2.71 35.94
CA ALA A 322 18.43 -3.68 36.93
C ALA A 322 19.55 -4.52 37.58
N ARG A 323 20.79 -4.00 37.65
CA ARG A 323 21.94 -4.79 38.14
C ARG A 323 21.82 -5.04 39.64
N ALA A 324 21.96 -6.31 40.04
CA ALA A 324 21.65 -6.82 41.38
C ALA A 324 22.40 -6.18 42.58
N ASP A 325 23.39 -5.32 42.34
CA ASP A 325 24.14 -4.58 43.37
C ASP A 325 24.06 -3.04 43.24
N HIS A 326 23.44 -2.53 42.16
CA HIS A 326 23.29 -1.10 41.83
C HIS A 326 22.05 -0.90 40.90
N ASN A 327 20.84 -1.07 41.45
CA ASN A 327 19.56 -1.06 40.71
C ASN A 327 18.70 0.20 40.87
N ASN A 328 19.26 1.28 41.44
CA ASN A 328 18.54 2.45 41.99
C ASN A 328 19.14 3.79 41.53
N GLY A 329 19.10 4.06 40.23
CA GLY A 329 19.79 5.22 39.63
C GLY A 329 19.96 5.20 38.12
N TYR A 330 19.39 4.19 37.45
CA TYR A 330 19.09 4.22 36.02
C TYR A 330 17.79 3.47 35.71
N ASP A 331 16.88 3.39 36.69
CA ASP A 331 15.83 2.38 36.68
C ASP A 331 14.56 2.83 35.97
N TRP A 332 14.08 1.94 35.11
CA TRP A 332 12.77 2.06 34.48
C TRP A 332 12.30 0.69 34.00
N GLY A 333 11.07 0.65 33.49
CA GLY A 333 10.47 -0.55 32.93
C GLY A 333 9.54 -0.22 31.79
N PHE A 334 9.22 -1.25 31.01
CA PHE A 334 8.24 -1.18 29.92
C PHE A 334 7.64 -2.58 29.68
N THR A 335 6.45 -2.64 29.09
CA THR A 335 5.81 -3.91 28.69
C THR A 335 6.20 -4.25 27.26
N LEU A 336 6.56 -5.50 26.96
CA LEU A 336 6.90 -5.89 25.58
C LEU A 336 5.62 -5.91 24.74
N VAL A 337 5.72 -5.44 23.50
CA VAL A 337 4.62 -5.54 22.52
C VAL A 337 4.64 -6.95 21.89
N PRO A 338 3.49 -7.60 21.72
CA PRO A 338 3.38 -8.84 20.94
C PRO A 338 3.91 -8.70 19.52
N GLU A 339 4.51 -9.75 18.97
CA GLU A 339 5.08 -9.71 17.61
C GLU A 339 4.03 -9.48 16.52
N ASN A 340 2.85 -10.11 16.66
CA ASN A 340 1.69 -9.92 15.78
C ASN A 340 1.00 -8.55 15.93
N ALA A 341 1.58 -7.66 16.73
CA ALA A 341 1.12 -6.29 16.96
C ALA A 341 2.18 -5.23 16.60
N LEU A 342 3.36 -5.66 16.11
CA LEU A 342 4.38 -4.77 15.56
C LEU A 342 4.00 -4.31 14.15
N THR A 343 4.42 -3.10 13.78
CA THR A 343 4.23 -2.54 12.45
C THR A 343 5.54 -1.95 11.93
N THR A 344 5.53 -1.41 10.71
CA THR A 344 6.69 -0.80 10.03
C THR A 344 6.93 0.66 10.41
N GLU A 345 6.16 1.20 11.36
CA GLU A 345 6.27 2.59 11.81
C GLU A 345 5.92 2.71 13.29
N ALA A 346 6.57 3.62 14.01
CA ALA A 346 6.21 4.03 15.36
C ALA A 346 6.48 5.52 15.54
N ALA A 347 5.76 6.18 16.46
CA ALA A 347 6.06 7.55 16.86
C ALA A 347 6.04 7.70 18.39
N VAL A 348 6.95 8.53 18.90
CA VAL A 348 7.15 8.72 20.34
C VAL A 348 6.16 9.75 20.89
N GLY A 349 5.19 9.33 21.70
CA GLY A 349 4.22 10.25 22.30
C GLY A 349 4.86 11.30 23.23
N TRP A 350 5.89 10.93 23.99
CA TRP A 350 6.74 11.83 24.78
C TRP A 350 8.10 11.20 25.04
N GLY A 351 9.19 11.97 24.91
CA GLY A 351 10.53 11.43 25.16
C GLY A 351 11.67 12.43 25.35
N PRO A 352 11.59 13.41 26.25
CA PRO A 352 12.68 14.38 26.43
C PRO A 352 13.96 13.72 26.94
N GLY A 353 15.11 14.09 26.37
CA GLY A 353 16.42 13.56 26.75
C GLY A 353 16.90 13.97 28.15
N SER A 354 16.27 14.96 28.77
CA SER A 354 16.43 15.37 30.18
C SER A 354 15.30 16.31 30.62
N SER A 355 15.12 16.49 31.93
CA SER A 355 14.03 17.29 32.52
C SER A 355 14.00 18.76 32.10
N ASP A 356 15.12 19.26 31.60
CA ASP A 356 15.35 20.66 31.20
C ASP A 356 15.98 20.80 29.80
N LEU A 357 16.05 19.70 29.03
CA LEU A 357 16.69 19.59 27.71
C LEU A 357 18.16 20.05 27.66
N THR A 358 18.87 20.11 28.79
CA THR A 358 20.30 20.47 28.80
C THR A 358 21.19 19.34 28.29
N VAL A 359 20.82 18.08 28.53
CA VAL A 359 21.52 16.86 28.10
C VAL A 359 20.57 15.90 27.36
N ASN A 360 21.11 14.88 26.69
CA ASN A 360 20.31 13.82 26.08
C ASN A 360 20.80 12.46 26.59
N GLY A 361 20.14 11.95 27.64
CA GLY A 361 20.44 10.67 28.28
C GLY A 361 19.32 9.63 28.16
N SER A 362 18.23 9.96 27.46
CA SER A 362 17.04 9.13 27.34
C SER A 362 16.66 8.95 25.85
N PRO A 363 17.36 8.05 25.12
CA PRO A 363 17.09 7.79 23.70
C PRO A 363 15.77 7.04 23.46
N VAL A 364 15.42 6.94 22.18
CA VAL A 364 14.56 5.85 21.70
C VAL A 364 15.42 4.63 21.41
N PHE A 365 15.11 3.50 22.03
CA PHE A 365 15.64 2.19 21.69
C PHE A 365 14.74 1.55 20.65
N VAL A 366 15.32 1.09 19.54
CA VAL A 366 14.62 0.40 18.45
C VAL A 366 15.35 -0.91 18.14
N SER A 367 14.61 -1.97 17.82
CA SER A 367 15.21 -3.22 17.34
C SER A 367 14.31 -3.89 16.29
N PRO A 368 14.83 -4.15 15.07
CA PRO A 368 14.10 -4.82 14.00
C PRO A 368 14.19 -6.35 14.10
N ILE A 369 13.26 -7.05 13.47
CA ILE A 369 13.29 -8.53 13.36
C ILE A 369 14.35 -9.03 12.35
N GLU A 370 14.70 -8.20 11.36
CA GLU A 370 15.62 -8.52 10.26
C GLU A 370 16.62 -7.37 10.01
N ASP A 371 17.60 -7.57 9.13
CA ASP A 371 18.56 -6.53 8.71
C ASP A 371 17.85 -5.51 7.81
N THR A 372 17.77 -4.23 8.23
CA THR A 372 16.92 -3.20 7.60
C THR A 372 17.54 -1.80 7.65
N THR A 373 16.95 -0.87 6.89
CA THR A 373 17.19 0.57 7.02
C THR A 373 16.08 1.22 7.87
N LEU A 374 16.44 1.66 9.08
CA LEU A 374 15.58 2.55 9.88
C LEU A 374 15.68 3.98 9.38
N TYR A 375 14.56 4.56 8.98
CA TYR A 375 14.41 5.98 8.66
C TYR A 375 13.89 6.73 9.88
N VAL A 376 14.43 7.91 10.15
CA VAL A 376 14.09 8.74 11.31
C VAL A 376 13.77 10.16 10.86
N ASP A 377 12.52 10.56 11.08
CA ASP A 377 12.00 11.93 11.01
C ASP A 377 11.94 12.42 12.46
N TYR A 378 12.80 13.38 12.82
CA TYR A 378 13.15 13.65 14.21
C TYR A 378 11.99 14.25 15.03
N ASN A 379 11.13 15.03 14.38
CA ASN A 379 9.96 15.67 14.99
C ASN A 379 8.64 15.09 14.45
N GLY A 380 8.70 14.11 13.54
CA GLY A 380 7.53 13.50 12.90
C GLY A 380 6.76 14.45 11.98
N ASP A 381 7.34 15.59 11.62
CA ASP A 381 6.69 16.71 10.93
C ASP A 381 6.92 16.69 9.41
N GLY A 382 7.76 15.76 8.92
CA GLY A 382 8.16 15.69 7.52
C GLY A 382 9.05 16.85 7.07
N ALA A 383 9.77 17.55 7.96
CA ALA A 383 10.68 18.65 7.62
C ALA A 383 12.13 18.21 7.30
N GLY A 384 12.38 16.90 7.27
CA GLY A 384 13.70 16.30 7.06
C GLY A 384 14.45 16.75 5.80
N ALA A 385 15.79 16.73 5.88
CA ALA A 385 16.68 17.12 4.78
C ALA A 385 16.76 16.10 3.64
N HIS A 386 16.46 14.84 3.92
CA HIS A 386 16.45 13.73 2.97
C HIS A 386 15.02 13.42 2.49
N ILE A 387 14.90 12.66 1.39
CA ILE A 387 13.62 12.25 0.78
C ILE A 387 13.76 10.77 0.41
N ASP A 388 12.80 9.94 0.82
CA ASP A 388 12.82 8.50 0.58
C ASP A 388 12.19 8.10 -0.77
N THR A 389 12.13 6.79 -1.06
CA THR A 389 11.59 6.26 -2.33
C THR A 389 10.08 6.46 -2.49
N ARG A 390 9.34 6.76 -1.41
CA ARG A 390 7.91 7.11 -1.40
C ARG A 390 7.68 8.62 -1.52
N GLY A 391 8.75 9.43 -1.44
CA GLY A 391 8.69 10.89 -1.38
C GLY A 391 8.52 11.46 0.03
N ASP A 392 8.52 10.61 1.06
CA ASP A 392 8.44 11.00 2.47
C ASP A 392 9.79 11.64 2.90
N ARG A 393 9.75 12.61 3.82
CA ARG A 393 10.95 13.33 4.29
C ARG A 393 11.45 12.80 5.62
N TYR A 394 12.77 12.74 5.76
CA TYR A 394 13.44 12.26 6.98
C TYR A 394 14.78 12.97 7.21
N ASP A 395 15.29 12.92 8.44
CA ASP A 395 16.51 13.61 8.85
C ASP A 395 17.76 12.73 8.79
N VAL A 396 17.61 11.46 9.15
CA VAL A 396 18.70 10.49 9.16
C VAL A 396 18.19 9.07 8.92
N GLU A 397 19.03 8.25 8.31
CA GLU A 397 18.83 6.82 8.15
C GLU A 397 19.92 6.03 8.89
N TYR A 398 19.59 4.83 9.33
CA TYR A 398 20.53 3.89 9.91
C TYR A 398 20.34 2.50 9.33
N GLN A 399 21.42 1.95 8.77
CA GLN A 399 21.54 0.51 8.59
C GLN A 399 21.62 -0.14 9.98
N VAL A 400 20.75 -1.12 10.26
CA VAL A 400 20.62 -1.78 11.57
C VAL A 400 20.41 -3.27 11.34
N SER A 401 21.18 -4.11 12.02
CA SER A 401 21.03 -5.56 11.90
C SER A 401 19.88 -6.11 12.75
N ALA A 402 19.38 -7.27 12.35
CA ALA A 402 18.40 -8.07 13.08
C ALA A 402 18.76 -8.17 14.57
N TYR A 403 17.80 -7.81 15.43
CA TYR A 403 17.94 -7.83 16.89
C TYR A 403 19.05 -6.93 17.46
N GLU A 404 19.55 -5.92 16.72
CA GLU A 404 20.37 -4.85 17.30
C GLU A 404 19.54 -3.92 18.17
N SER A 405 20.01 -3.59 19.37
CA SER A 405 19.40 -2.57 20.25
C SER A 405 19.93 -1.19 19.86
N LYS A 406 19.32 -0.57 18.84
CA LYS A 406 19.72 0.73 18.28
C LYS A 406 19.17 1.88 19.12
N THR A 407 20.04 2.73 19.65
CA THR A 407 19.66 4.01 20.29
C THR A 407 19.59 5.15 19.27
N LEU A 408 18.51 5.93 19.28
CA LEU A 408 18.29 7.13 18.48
C LEU A 408 18.30 8.39 19.39
N TYR A 409 18.88 9.48 18.89
CA TYR A 409 19.17 10.69 19.68
C TYR A 409 19.00 11.97 18.85
N ASP A 410 17.93 12.73 19.07
CA ASP A 410 17.69 14.04 18.45
C ASP A 410 18.80 15.06 18.79
N PRO A 411 19.34 15.80 17.80
CA PRO A 411 20.23 16.95 18.00
C PRO A 411 19.74 18.06 18.94
N ASP A 412 18.44 18.33 18.99
CA ASP A 412 17.79 19.34 19.85
C ASP A 412 17.62 18.86 21.31
N LYS A 413 17.56 17.53 21.46
CA LYS A 413 17.52 16.70 22.69
C LYS A 413 16.13 16.36 23.25
N ASP A 414 15.04 16.66 22.55
CA ASP A 414 13.73 16.05 22.80
C ASP A 414 13.50 14.90 21.80
N GLN A 415 13.02 13.74 22.24
CA GLN A 415 12.64 12.63 21.33
C GLN A 415 11.13 12.60 21.06
N THR A 416 10.38 13.55 21.62
CA THR A 416 8.92 13.66 21.45
C THR A 416 8.56 13.89 19.98
N ALA A 417 7.53 13.18 19.50
CA ALA A 417 7.08 13.09 18.12
C ALA A 417 8.05 12.48 17.10
N MET A 418 9.25 12.03 17.49
CA MET A 418 10.14 11.28 16.60
C MET A 418 9.38 10.12 15.95
N ARG A 419 9.34 10.11 14.63
CA ARG A 419 8.76 9.06 13.78
C ARG A 419 9.88 8.19 13.26
N VAL A 420 9.84 6.91 13.58
CA VAL A 420 10.76 5.88 13.07
C VAL A 420 9.98 4.98 12.13
N TYR A 421 10.56 4.61 10.98
CA TYR A 421 9.89 3.70 10.05
C TYR A 421 10.87 2.89 9.18
N THR A 422 10.36 1.82 8.57
CA THR A 422 11.03 1.00 7.56
C THR A 422 10.32 1.10 6.20
N LEU A 423 11.02 0.73 5.12
CA LEU A 423 10.49 0.73 3.75
C LEU A 423 10.35 -0.69 3.16
N ASP A 424 11.19 -1.61 3.63
CA ASP A 424 11.32 -3.01 3.20
C ASP A 424 10.32 -3.97 3.89
N THR A 425 9.31 -3.41 4.56
CA THR A 425 8.32 -4.10 5.41
C THR A 425 8.83 -4.73 6.71
N THR A 426 10.11 -4.56 7.07
CA THR A 426 10.67 -5.10 8.32
C THR A 426 9.96 -4.51 9.55
N LEU A 427 9.41 -5.38 10.40
CA LEU A 427 8.79 -4.99 11.67
C LEU A 427 9.86 -4.68 12.73
N PHE A 428 9.55 -3.76 13.65
CA PHE A 428 10.42 -3.47 14.78
C PHE A 428 9.63 -3.15 16.06
N ALA A 429 10.29 -3.29 17.21
CA ALA A 429 9.79 -2.80 18.49
C ALA A 429 10.54 -1.52 18.88
N ALA A 430 9.89 -0.66 19.66
CA ALA A 430 10.46 0.58 20.17
C ALA A 430 10.13 0.80 21.66
N ALA A 431 11.04 1.44 22.38
CA ALA A 431 10.84 1.90 23.76
C ALA A 431 11.65 3.18 23.98
N TRP A 432 11.10 4.13 24.74
CA TRP A 432 11.83 5.33 25.13
C TRP A 432 12.23 5.21 26.60
N GLY A 433 13.42 5.65 26.96
CA GLY A 433 13.85 5.71 28.36
C GLY A 433 15.35 5.95 28.50
N GLN A 434 15.81 6.01 29.74
CA GLN A 434 17.20 6.30 30.11
C GLN A 434 18.20 5.24 29.62
N ASP A 435 19.33 5.66 29.03
CA ASP A 435 20.47 4.77 28.75
C ASP A 435 21.55 4.90 29.84
N PRO A 436 21.80 3.85 30.65
CA PRO A 436 22.87 3.85 31.66
C PRO A 436 24.28 4.20 31.11
N ALA A 437 24.55 4.00 29.82
CA ALA A 437 25.85 4.32 29.22
C ALA A 437 26.06 5.81 28.90
N VAL A 438 24.99 6.62 28.90
CA VAL A 438 25.00 8.05 28.56
C VAL A 438 24.43 8.94 29.67
N ALA A 439 23.50 8.40 30.47
CA ALA A 439 22.90 9.09 31.60
C ALA A 439 23.85 9.23 32.80
N GLY A 440 23.56 10.21 33.65
CA GLY A 440 24.00 10.27 35.04
C GLY A 440 22.85 9.89 35.97
N THR A 441 23.18 9.65 37.24
CA THR A 441 22.28 9.19 38.31
C THR A 441 21.63 10.33 39.10
N ASP A 442 21.57 11.54 38.55
CA ASP A 442 21.11 12.77 39.21
C ASP A 442 20.26 13.60 38.23
N ASN A 443 19.29 14.37 38.75
CA ASN A 443 18.60 15.41 37.97
C ASN A 443 19.62 16.37 37.28
N PRO A 444 19.57 16.57 35.94
CA PRO A 444 18.37 16.56 35.10
C PRO A 444 18.09 15.27 34.33
N TYR A 445 18.81 14.18 34.60
CA TYR A 445 18.46 12.87 34.03
C TYR A 445 17.12 12.36 34.60
N LEU A 446 16.51 11.41 33.91
CA LEU A 446 15.14 10.94 34.13
C LEU A 446 15.15 9.45 34.46
N ASP A 447 14.82 9.07 35.68
CA ASP A 447 14.69 7.67 36.09
C ASP A 447 13.28 7.19 35.71
N MET A 448 13.04 7.10 34.39
CA MET A 448 11.80 6.60 33.77
C MET A 448 11.99 6.23 32.29
N GLY A 449 10.98 5.54 31.76
CA GLY A 449 10.82 5.22 30.35
C GLY A 449 9.45 4.57 30.11
N THR A 450 9.15 4.19 28.88
CA THR A 450 7.91 3.52 28.50
C THR A 450 8.00 2.76 27.18
N THR A 451 7.01 1.89 26.92
CA THR A 451 6.81 1.22 25.63
C THR A 451 6.38 2.25 24.59
N VAL A 452 7.05 2.33 23.44
CA VAL A 452 6.56 3.11 22.30
C VAL A 452 5.69 2.17 21.47
N LEU A 453 4.41 2.51 21.30
CA LEU A 453 3.49 1.65 20.55
C LEU A 453 3.69 1.80 19.03
N PRO A 454 3.66 0.68 18.28
CA PRO A 454 3.56 0.69 16.83
C PRO A 454 2.39 1.55 16.32
N SER A 455 2.63 2.31 15.25
CA SER A 455 1.62 3.14 14.60
C SER A 455 0.51 2.28 14.01
N PRO A 456 -0.77 2.69 14.12
CA PRO A 456 -1.89 1.93 13.58
C PRO A 456 -1.92 2.00 12.05
N LEU A 457 -1.77 0.87 11.38
CA LEU A 457 -1.81 0.77 9.92
C LEU A 457 -3.13 0.16 9.45
N ALA A 458 -4.00 0.98 8.87
CA ALA A 458 -4.98 0.49 7.90
C ALA A 458 -4.27 0.21 6.57
N THR A 459 -4.69 -0.81 5.84
CA THR A 459 -4.35 -0.96 4.42
C THR A 459 -5.57 -1.32 3.59
N ILE A 460 -5.50 -1.04 2.29
CA ILE A 460 -6.58 -1.25 1.32
C ILE A 460 -5.99 -1.88 0.06
N GLN A 461 -6.67 -2.89 -0.48
CA GLN A 461 -6.29 -3.61 -1.70
C GLN A 461 -7.50 -3.74 -2.61
N LYS A 462 -7.38 -3.26 -3.85
CA LYS A 462 -8.42 -3.38 -4.89
C LYS A 462 -8.06 -4.45 -5.92
N SER A 463 -9.05 -5.22 -6.34
CA SER A 463 -8.93 -6.23 -7.39
C SER A 463 -10.25 -6.38 -8.15
N SER A 464 -10.26 -7.17 -9.23
CA SER A 464 -11.50 -7.52 -9.93
C SER A 464 -11.40 -8.88 -10.63
N THR A 465 -12.55 -9.43 -11.00
CA THR A 465 -12.68 -10.68 -11.78
C THR A 465 -13.77 -10.55 -12.84
N LEU A 466 -13.61 -11.25 -13.96
CA LEU A 466 -14.62 -11.30 -15.02
C LEU A 466 -15.80 -12.18 -14.56
N SER A 467 -16.96 -11.55 -14.33
CA SER A 467 -18.16 -12.21 -13.84
C SER A 467 -19.05 -12.72 -14.97
N GLU A 468 -19.15 -12.00 -16.09
CA GLU A 468 -19.97 -12.38 -17.25
C GLU A 468 -19.25 -11.94 -18.53
N ASP A 469 -18.83 -12.92 -19.35
CA ASP A 469 -18.32 -12.74 -20.72
C ASP A 469 -19.49 -12.91 -21.70
N TYR A 470 -19.72 -11.90 -22.54
CA TYR A 470 -20.75 -11.85 -23.58
C TYR A 470 -20.18 -11.97 -25.00
N SER A 471 -18.85 -12.11 -25.15
CA SER A 471 -18.14 -12.04 -26.43
C SER A 471 -17.54 -13.37 -26.92
N ASP A 472 -17.40 -14.37 -26.05
CA ASP A 472 -16.62 -15.60 -26.26
C ASP A 472 -15.12 -15.32 -26.57
N THR A 473 -14.61 -14.12 -26.25
CA THR A 473 -13.22 -13.71 -26.53
C THR A 473 -12.39 -13.32 -25.30
N GLY A 474 -12.92 -13.52 -24.08
CA GLY A 474 -12.39 -12.90 -22.87
C GLY A 474 -12.87 -11.46 -22.74
N LEU A 475 -12.30 -10.75 -21.75
CA LEU A 475 -12.70 -9.39 -21.38
C LEU A 475 -12.87 -8.47 -22.60
N SER A 476 -14.00 -7.78 -22.66
CA SER A 476 -14.42 -6.95 -23.79
C SER A 476 -15.40 -5.84 -23.33
N VAL A 477 -15.88 -5.02 -24.26
CA VAL A 477 -16.93 -4.03 -23.99
C VAL A 477 -18.29 -4.72 -23.87
N ASP A 478 -19.14 -4.22 -22.97
CA ASP A 478 -20.41 -4.78 -22.50
C ASP A 478 -20.30 -5.97 -21.51
N ASP A 479 -19.09 -6.47 -21.20
CA ASP A 479 -18.87 -7.50 -20.17
C ASP A 479 -19.05 -6.98 -18.73
N ILE A 480 -19.34 -7.89 -17.80
CA ILE A 480 -19.52 -7.57 -16.37
C ILE A 480 -18.31 -8.00 -15.54
N MET A 481 -17.72 -7.04 -14.83
CA MET A 481 -16.67 -7.26 -13.85
C MET A 481 -17.24 -7.23 -12.44
N GLU A 482 -16.80 -8.16 -11.59
CA GLU A 482 -16.99 -8.10 -10.13
C GLU A 482 -15.71 -7.57 -9.51
N TYR A 483 -15.76 -6.34 -8.98
CA TYR A 483 -14.67 -5.71 -8.24
C TYR A 483 -14.73 -6.13 -6.76
N SER A 484 -13.55 -6.13 -6.14
CA SER A 484 -13.34 -6.39 -4.72
C SER A 484 -12.42 -5.34 -4.11
N ILE A 485 -12.78 -4.83 -2.92
CA ILE A 485 -11.92 -3.99 -2.08
C ILE A 485 -11.75 -4.71 -0.74
N ALA A 486 -10.56 -5.20 -0.45
CA ALA A 486 -10.21 -5.71 0.88
C ALA A 486 -9.59 -4.59 1.73
N LEU A 487 -10.10 -4.41 2.94
CA LEU A 487 -9.55 -3.54 3.97
C LEU A 487 -8.94 -4.39 5.07
N TYR A 488 -7.74 -4.06 5.53
CA TYR A 488 -7.06 -4.75 6.62
C TYR A 488 -6.75 -3.76 7.74
N ASN A 489 -6.88 -4.23 8.98
CA ASN A 489 -6.37 -3.51 10.14
C ASN A 489 -5.14 -4.23 10.70
N ASN A 490 -3.97 -3.75 10.31
CA ASN A 490 -2.67 -4.27 10.76
C ASN A 490 -2.19 -3.53 12.02
N GLY A 491 -3.03 -2.71 12.65
CA GLY A 491 -2.69 -1.87 13.79
C GLY A 491 -3.13 -2.44 15.13
N LEU A 492 -2.55 -1.87 16.19
CA LEU A 492 -2.95 -2.10 17.58
C LEU A 492 -4.28 -1.44 17.98
N ILE A 493 -5.04 -0.85 17.06
CA ILE A 493 -6.21 -0.02 17.36
C ILE A 493 -7.31 -0.36 16.36
N GLU A 494 -8.55 -0.59 16.82
CA GLU A 494 -9.71 -0.79 15.93
C GLU A 494 -10.02 0.48 15.09
N PHE A 495 -10.68 0.36 13.95
CA PHE A 495 -11.08 1.52 13.13
C PHE A 495 -12.60 1.72 13.11
N PRO A 496 -13.16 2.53 14.03
CA PRO A 496 -14.58 2.85 14.07
C PRO A 496 -14.94 3.99 13.10
N ASN A 497 -16.06 3.84 12.39
CA ASN A 497 -16.57 4.79 11.38
C ASN A 497 -15.60 5.07 10.22
N LEU A 498 -14.74 4.11 9.86
CA LEU A 498 -13.79 4.25 8.76
C LEU A 498 -14.51 4.50 7.43
N LYS A 499 -14.21 5.62 6.77
CA LYS A 499 -14.77 5.98 5.47
C LYS A 499 -14.04 5.24 4.34
N VAL A 500 -14.83 4.65 3.45
CA VAL A 500 -14.38 3.90 2.27
C VAL A 500 -14.96 4.55 1.03
N ASN A 501 -14.10 4.96 0.10
CA ASN A 501 -14.51 5.57 -1.16
C ASN A 501 -14.07 4.75 -2.36
N ASP A 502 -14.88 4.80 -3.42
CA ASP A 502 -14.57 4.25 -4.73
C ASP A 502 -15.21 5.16 -5.79
N ALA A 503 -14.39 5.77 -6.65
CA ALA A 503 -14.84 6.69 -7.67
C ALA A 503 -14.64 6.05 -9.05
N LEU A 504 -15.74 5.53 -9.62
CA LEU A 504 -15.68 4.82 -10.89
C LEU A 504 -15.30 5.76 -12.05
N PRO A 505 -14.34 5.39 -12.91
CA PRO A 505 -14.08 6.09 -14.16
C PRO A 505 -15.29 5.97 -15.11
N SER A 506 -15.41 6.90 -16.06
CA SER A 506 -16.53 6.96 -17.02
C SER A 506 -16.68 5.72 -17.92
N GLU A 507 -15.59 4.98 -18.02
CA GLU A 507 -15.37 3.74 -18.75
C GLU A 507 -15.99 2.51 -18.05
N LEU A 508 -16.46 2.67 -16.79
CA LEU A 508 -17.18 1.65 -16.02
C LEU A 508 -18.57 2.16 -15.61
N THR A 509 -19.59 1.33 -15.75
CA THR A 509 -20.97 1.65 -15.32
C THR A 509 -21.40 0.73 -14.18
N TYR A 510 -21.76 1.28 -13.02
CA TYR A 510 -22.26 0.51 -11.88
C TYR A 510 -23.49 -0.35 -12.22
N GLN A 511 -23.54 -1.58 -11.69
CA GLN A 511 -24.71 -2.44 -11.69
C GLN A 511 -25.50 -2.24 -10.40
N GLU A 512 -26.71 -1.68 -10.50
CA GLU A 512 -27.63 -1.50 -9.36
C GLU A 512 -27.82 -2.80 -8.56
N ASN A 513 -27.94 -2.68 -7.23
CA ASN A 513 -28.16 -3.75 -6.26
C ASN A 513 -27.04 -4.81 -6.23
N SER A 514 -25.83 -4.50 -6.71
CA SER A 514 -24.71 -5.44 -6.76
C SER A 514 -23.73 -5.34 -5.59
N THR A 515 -23.76 -4.26 -4.80
CA THR A 515 -22.76 -4.02 -3.76
C THR A 515 -23.04 -4.81 -2.48
N ALA A 516 -22.01 -5.46 -1.94
CA ALA A 516 -22.06 -6.24 -0.70
C ALA A 516 -20.82 -6.01 0.18
N VAL A 517 -20.98 -6.20 1.49
CA VAL A 517 -19.91 -6.14 2.50
C VAL A 517 -19.84 -7.50 3.20
N ASN A 518 -18.69 -8.17 3.14
CA ASN A 518 -18.49 -9.55 3.61
C ASN A 518 -19.59 -10.52 3.09
N GLY A 519 -20.03 -10.33 1.85
CA GLY A 519 -21.11 -11.11 1.22
C GLY A 519 -22.55 -10.74 1.64
N ILE A 520 -22.73 -9.72 2.49
CA ILE A 520 -24.06 -9.19 2.86
C ILE A 520 -24.37 -7.98 1.95
N PRO A 521 -25.43 -8.02 1.11
CA PRO A 521 -25.79 -6.89 0.26
C PRO A 521 -26.08 -5.62 1.06
N ILE A 522 -25.57 -4.48 0.58
CA ILE A 522 -25.94 -3.15 1.04
C ILE A 522 -26.91 -2.51 0.04
N THR A 523 -27.59 -1.43 0.44
CA THR A 523 -28.59 -0.75 -0.40
C THR A 523 -27.92 0.33 -1.24
N ASP A 524 -28.36 0.47 -2.49
CA ASP A 524 -27.99 1.55 -3.41
C ASP A 524 -28.32 2.94 -2.83
N ASN A 525 -27.60 3.96 -3.30
CA ASN A 525 -27.79 5.36 -2.88
C ASN A 525 -29.11 5.95 -3.44
N ASP A 526 -29.87 6.66 -2.59
CA ASP A 526 -31.05 7.48 -2.97
C ASP A 526 -30.65 8.83 -3.66
N GLY A 527 -29.48 8.89 -4.32
CA GLY A 527 -28.75 10.11 -4.68
C GLY A 527 -28.84 10.56 -6.14
N GLU A 528 -27.84 11.31 -6.60
CA GLU A 528 -27.62 11.57 -8.04
C GLU A 528 -27.04 10.32 -8.75
N THR A 529 -26.35 9.48 -7.99
CA THR A 529 -25.84 8.15 -8.34
C THR A 529 -26.47 7.08 -7.45
N ALA A 530 -26.40 5.81 -7.91
CA ALA A 530 -26.87 4.65 -7.15
C ALA A 530 -25.75 3.90 -6.41
N PHE A 531 -24.48 4.19 -6.68
CA PHE A 531 -23.35 3.37 -6.21
C PHE A 531 -22.96 3.71 -4.75
N PRO A 532 -23.05 2.77 -3.78
CA PRO A 532 -22.86 3.09 -2.36
C PRO A 532 -21.49 3.60 -1.90
N LEU A 533 -20.48 3.62 -2.78
CA LEU A 533 -19.09 3.94 -2.44
C LEU A 533 -18.59 5.27 -3.04
N ASP A 534 -19.37 5.93 -3.90
CA ASP A 534 -19.01 7.23 -4.47
C ASP A 534 -19.24 8.39 -3.48
N ASP A 535 -18.70 9.58 -3.81
CA ASP A 535 -18.83 10.88 -3.12
C ASP A 535 -18.90 10.83 -1.57
N ALA A 536 -20.09 10.56 -1.04
CA ALA A 536 -20.36 10.42 0.38
C ALA A 536 -19.52 9.32 1.05
N GLY A 537 -19.20 8.24 0.32
CA GLY A 537 -18.50 7.05 0.78
C GLY A 537 -19.32 6.19 1.74
N TYR A 538 -18.91 4.93 1.91
CA TYR A 538 -19.50 4.04 2.90
C TYR A 538 -18.74 4.14 4.22
N ILE A 539 -19.47 4.25 5.33
CA ILE A 539 -18.92 4.31 6.68
C ILE A 539 -18.93 2.91 7.29
N VAL A 540 -17.76 2.28 7.39
CA VAL A 540 -17.55 1.03 8.13
C VAL A 540 -17.70 1.30 9.62
N PRO A 541 -18.73 0.75 10.31
CA PRO A 541 -18.97 1.12 11.71
C PRO A 541 -17.85 0.71 12.66
N LEU A 542 -17.18 -0.41 12.36
CA LEU A 542 -15.97 -0.90 13.03
C LEU A 542 -15.22 -1.87 12.11
N LEU A 543 -13.90 -1.76 12.07
CA LEU A 543 -12.98 -2.80 11.59
C LEU A 543 -12.04 -3.18 12.75
N GLY A 544 -12.21 -4.37 13.31
CA GLY A 544 -11.44 -4.85 14.46
C GLY A 544 -9.96 -5.08 14.14
N ARG A 545 -9.14 -5.23 15.19
CA ARG A 545 -7.70 -5.52 15.06
C ARG A 545 -7.48 -6.85 14.33
N GLY A 546 -6.64 -6.86 13.30
CA GLY A 546 -6.38 -8.05 12.48
C GLY A 546 -7.59 -8.52 11.65
N GLU A 547 -8.72 -7.79 11.66
CA GLU A 547 -9.86 -8.14 10.81
C GLU A 547 -9.63 -7.68 9.37
N THR A 548 -10.24 -8.44 8.45
CA THR A 548 -10.39 -8.04 7.04
C THR A 548 -11.87 -7.77 6.76
N MET A 549 -12.16 -6.66 6.08
CA MET A 549 -13.50 -6.40 5.54
C MET A 549 -13.43 -6.25 4.03
N VAL A 550 -14.24 -7.03 3.32
CA VAL A 550 -14.26 -7.08 1.86
C VAL A 550 -15.56 -6.50 1.32
N PHE A 551 -15.45 -5.43 0.54
CA PHE A 551 -16.53 -4.94 -0.30
C PHE A 551 -16.45 -5.66 -1.65
N THR A 552 -17.58 -6.09 -2.19
CA THR A 552 -17.68 -6.48 -3.61
C THR A 552 -18.80 -5.71 -4.29
N TYR A 553 -18.65 -5.45 -5.59
CA TYR A 553 -19.68 -4.81 -6.43
C TYR A 553 -19.48 -5.15 -7.90
N LYS A 554 -20.48 -4.92 -8.74
CA LYS A 554 -20.39 -5.17 -10.19
C LYS A 554 -20.44 -3.90 -11.02
N VAL A 555 -19.72 -3.92 -12.14
CA VAL A 555 -19.72 -2.88 -13.16
C VAL A 555 -19.79 -3.52 -14.55
N LYS A 556 -20.41 -2.83 -15.50
CA LYS A 556 -20.28 -3.12 -16.93
C LYS A 556 -19.13 -2.32 -17.53
N VAL A 557 -18.31 -2.95 -18.35
CA VAL A 557 -17.29 -2.29 -19.17
C VAL A 557 -17.96 -1.48 -20.29
N ALA A 558 -17.63 -0.19 -20.39
CA ALA A 558 -18.19 0.73 -21.39
C ALA A 558 -17.21 1.17 -22.49
N ALA A 559 -15.89 0.92 -22.31
CA ALA A 559 -14.85 1.33 -23.25
C ALA A 559 -13.73 0.28 -23.40
N THR A 560 -12.91 0.40 -24.44
CA THR A 560 -11.66 -0.37 -24.63
C THR A 560 -10.44 0.44 -24.23
N GLY A 561 -9.38 -0.21 -23.75
CA GLY A 561 -8.12 0.40 -23.34
C GLY A 561 -7.80 0.11 -21.87
N ASP A 562 -6.86 0.88 -21.33
CA ASP A 562 -6.44 0.81 -19.94
C ASP A 562 -7.41 1.61 -19.05
N ILE A 563 -8.18 0.90 -18.22
CA ILE A 563 -9.18 1.45 -17.30
C ILE A 563 -8.64 1.35 -15.87
N VAL A 564 -8.16 2.46 -15.31
CA VAL A 564 -7.76 2.52 -13.89
C VAL A 564 -8.96 2.88 -13.03
N ASN A 565 -9.28 2.02 -12.06
CA ASN A 565 -10.33 2.26 -11.08
C ASN A 565 -9.71 2.32 -9.67
N MET A 566 -9.98 3.38 -8.89
CA MET A 566 -9.30 3.66 -7.61
C MET A 566 -10.27 3.63 -6.42
N ALA A 567 -9.90 2.90 -5.36
CA ALA A 567 -10.56 2.97 -4.05
C ALA A 567 -9.65 3.66 -3.03
N SER A 568 -10.20 4.20 -1.95
CA SER A 568 -9.44 4.92 -0.94
C SER A 568 -10.02 4.83 0.47
N LEU A 569 -9.14 5.08 1.45
CA LEU A 569 -9.45 5.32 2.85
C LEU A 569 -9.06 6.78 3.18
N PRO A 570 -9.97 7.76 2.98
CA PRO A 570 -9.63 9.18 3.12
C PRO A 570 -9.07 9.56 4.49
N ASP A 571 -9.55 8.90 5.55
CA ASP A 571 -9.16 9.14 6.95
C ASP A 571 -7.67 8.83 7.24
N PHE A 572 -7.03 8.03 6.36
CA PHE A 572 -5.61 7.69 6.41
C PHE A 572 -4.81 8.22 5.20
N GLY A 573 -5.47 8.82 4.21
CA GLY A 573 -4.85 9.26 2.96
C GLY A 573 -4.37 8.11 2.04
N ILE A 574 -4.86 6.89 2.24
CA ILE A 574 -4.40 5.69 1.51
C ILE A 574 -5.30 5.43 0.31
N VAL A 575 -4.69 5.06 -0.83
CA VAL A 575 -5.37 4.67 -2.07
C VAL A 575 -4.98 3.26 -2.51
N SER A 576 -5.84 2.61 -3.28
CA SER A 576 -5.54 1.36 -3.99
C SER A 576 -6.15 1.41 -5.39
N GLU A 577 -5.29 1.39 -6.39
CA GLU A 577 -5.65 1.40 -7.81
C GLU A 577 -5.72 -0.03 -8.37
N HIS A 578 -6.65 -0.26 -9.28
CA HIS A 578 -6.72 -1.50 -10.04
C HIS A 578 -6.96 -1.20 -11.53
N LEU A 579 -5.98 -1.58 -12.35
CA LEU A 579 -6.00 -1.47 -13.80
C LEU A 579 -6.72 -2.67 -14.43
N LEU A 580 -7.66 -2.39 -15.33
CA LEU A 580 -8.19 -3.35 -16.29
C LEU A 580 -7.73 -3.00 -17.70
N GLN A 581 -7.14 -3.97 -18.38
CA GLN A 581 -6.77 -3.84 -19.80
C GLN A 581 -7.87 -4.47 -20.66
N VAL A 582 -8.71 -3.65 -21.27
CA VAL A 582 -9.80 -4.11 -22.16
C VAL A 582 -9.28 -4.11 -23.60
N PRO A 583 -9.13 -5.27 -24.26
CA PRO A 583 -8.55 -5.40 -25.60
C PRO A 583 -9.12 -4.43 -26.64
N ILE A 584 -8.24 -3.60 -27.19
CA ILE A 584 -8.50 -2.82 -28.40
C ILE A 584 -8.64 -3.76 -29.61
N SER A 585 -9.88 -4.06 -29.99
CA SER A 585 -10.16 -4.90 -31.16
C SER A 585 -9.53 -4.34 -32.43
N GLU A 586 -8.51 -5.01 -32.98
CA GLU A 586 -8.08 -4.75 -34.36
C GLU A 586 -9.21 -5.07 -35.35
N TYR A 587 -9.40 -4.15 -36.30
CA TYR A 587 -10.39 -4.22 -37.36
C TYR A 587 -9.69 -4.33 -38.72
N PRO A 588 -10.35 -4.84 -39.78
CA PRO A 588 -9.85 -4.67 -41.15
C PRO A 588 -9.71 -3.18 -41.49
N GLY A 589 -8.96 -2.86 -42.54
CA GLY A 589 -8.69 -1.47 -42.93
C GLY A 589 -8.71 -1.20 -44.42
N VAL A 590 -8.99 0.05 -44.80
CA VAL A 590 -8.98 0.58 -46.17
C VAL A 590 -8.65 2.08 -46.17
N ASN A 591 -7.74 2.50 -47.05
CA ASN A 591 -7.50 3.91 -47.34
C ASN A 591 -7.56 4.19 -48.86
N ILE A 592 -7.61 5.46 -49.24
CA ILE A 592 -7.61 5.94 -50.62
C ILE A 592 -6.55 7.04 -50.77
N LYS A 593 -5.56 6.80 -51.63
CA LYS A 593 -4.40 7.68 -51.84
C LYS A 593 -4.40 8.37 -53.21
N THR A 594 -5.14 7.83 -54.18
CA THR A 594 -5.29 8.43 -55.52
C THR A 594 -6.71 8.28 -56.05
N CYS A 595 -7.23 9.35 -56.67
CA CYS A 595 -8.42 9.30 -57.53
C CYS A 595 -8.44 10.50 -58.48
N ALA A 596 -8.68 10.25 -59.78
CA ALA A 596 -8.83 11.26 -60.82
C ALA A 596 -10.24 11.22 -61.43
N PRO A 597 -11.25 11.88 -60.82
CA PRO A 597 -12.62 11.92 -61.32
C PRO A 597 -12.73 12.82 -62.56
N THR A 598 -13.17 12.25 -63.69
CA THR A 598 -13.31 12.96 -64.97
C THR A 598 -14.67 12.70 -65.63
N PRO A 599 -15.45 13.72 -66.03
CA PRO A 599 -15.22 15.15 -65.81
C PRO A 599 -15.53 15.59 -64.36
N ASN A 600 -14.94 16.71 -63.95
CA ASN A 600 -15.26 17.45 -62.73
C ASN A 600 -15.05 18.96 -63.04
N PRO A 601 -16.07 19.83 -62.97
CA PRO A 601 -17.47 19.53 -62.68
C PRO A 601 -18.12 18.59 -63.71
N ALA A 602 -19.20 17.92 -63.29
CA ALA A 602 -20.04 17.06 -64.11
C ALA A 602 -21.48 17.60 -64.17
N ARG A 603 -22.23 17.27 -65.22
CA ARG A 603 -23.68 17.54 -65.26
C ARG A 603 -24.46 16.48 -64.47
N PRO A 604 -25.66 16.79 -63.94
CA PRO A 604 -26.56 15.81 -63.34
C PRO A 604 -26.77 14.58 -64.23
N ASN A 605 -26.67 13.38 -63.65
CA ASN A 605 -26.75 12.09 -64.35
C ASN A 605 -25.69 11.85 -65.46
N GLN A 606 -24.62 12.65 -65.56
CA GLN A 606 -23.51 12.40 -66.47
C GLN A 606 -22.65 11.23 -65.98
N ARG A 607 -22.10 10.40 -66.88
CA ARG A 607 -21.11 9.39 -66.48
C ARG A 607 -19.78 10.05 -66.10
N ILE A 608 -19.33 9.81 -64.88
CA ILE A 608 -17.99 10.12 -64.39
C ILE A 608 -17.13 8.86 -64.47
N ILE A 609 -15.89 9.02 -64.92
CA ILE A 609 -14.85 8.00 -64.88
C ILE A 609 -13.97 8.29 -63.67
N LEU A 610 -13.85 7.33 -62.76
CA LEU A 610 -12.87 7.35 -61.68
C LEU A 610 -11.63 6.61 -62.16
N SER A 611 -10.70 7.36 -62.75
CA SER A 611 -9.37 6.91 -63.17
C SER A 611 -8.39 6.98 -61.99
N ASP A 612 -7.30 6.21 -62.08
CA ASP A 612 -6.20 6.17 -61.09
C ASP A 612 -6.69 5.99 -59.65
N LEU A 613 -7.78 5.25 -59.46
CA LEU A 613 -8.41 4.99 -58.17
C LEU A 613 -7.60 3.94 -57.41
N GLY A 614 -7.01 4.29 -56.27
CA GLY A 614 -6.17 3.37 -55.50
C GLY A 614 -5.80 3.86 -54.10
N GLY A 615 -5.17 2.98 -53.33
CA GLY A 615 -4.81 3.15 -51.93
C GLY A 615 -4.25 1.85 -51.37
N GLU A 616 -4.45 1.59 -50.07
CA GLU A 616 -4.11 0.32 -49.41
C GLU A 616 -5.31 -0.25 -48.63
N PHE A 617 -5.24 -1.53 -48.28
CA PHE A 617 -6.26 -2.27 -47.51
C PHE A 617 -5.67 -3.51 -46.82
N HIS A 618 -6.29 -3.98 -45.73
CA HIS A 618 -5.92 -5.22 -45.04
C HIS A 618 -7.14 -5.89 -44.35
N GLY A 619 -7.03 -7.19 -44.07
CA GLY A 619 -8.01 -7.98 -43.31
C GLY A 619 -7.69 -8.04 -41.81
N LYS A 620 -8.61 -8.66 -41.05
CA LYS A 620 -8.40 -9.06 -39.65
C LYS A 620 -7.70 -10.43 -39.58
N ALA A 621 -7.98 -11.31 -40.53
CA ALA A 621 -7.37 -12.63 -40.67
C ALA A 621 -6.53 -12.76 -41.96
N PRO A 622 -5.54 -13.67 -42.02
CA PRO A 622 -4.73 -13.92 -43.22
C PRO A 622 -5.52 -14.37 -44.45
N ASP A 623 -6.72 -14.92 -44.27
CA ASP A 623 -7.58 -15.51 -45.29
C ASP A 623 -8.89 -14.71 -45.58
N ASP A 624 -9.06 -13.54 -44.95
CA ASP A 624 -10.23 -12.67 -45.13
C ASP A 624 -10.43 -12.22 -46.59
N LEU A 625 -11.58 -12.52 -47.17
CA LEU A 625 -11.97 -12.05 -48.50
C LEU A 625 -12.61 -10.65 -48.39
N ILE A 626 -11.83 -9.62 -48.70
CA ILE A 626 -12.33 -8.24 -48.77
C ILE A 626 -12.83 -7.91 -50.17
N LYS A 627 -13.98 -7.24 -50.23
CA LYS A 627 -14.48 -6.53 -51.41
C LYS A 627 -14.47 -5.04 -51.14
N LEU A 628 -13.81 -4.27 -52.01
CA LEU A 628 -13.85 -2.80 -51.97
C LEU A 628 -14.90 -2.29 -52.94
N SER A 629 -15.85 -1.50 -52.44
CA SER A 629 -16.91 -0.88 -53.23
C SER A 629 -16.78 0.64 -53.21
N VAL A 630 -16.94 1.29 -54.37
CA VAL A 630 -16.80 2.74 -54.52
C VAL A 630 -18.10 3.37 -55.03
N GLY A 631 -18.42 4.56 -54.51
CA GLY A 631 -19.63 5.31 -54.84
C GLY A 631 -19.54 6.79 -54.44
N PHE A 632 -20.60 7.54 -54.73
CA PHE A 632 -20.71 8.95 -54.36
C PHE A 632 -21.56 9.14 -53.10
N ARG A 633 -21.14 10.07 -52.24
CA ARG A 633 -21.91 10.53 -51.08
C ARG A 633 -22.02 12.05 -51.03
N ASP A 634 -23.03 12.55 -50.35
CA ASP A 634 -23.17 13.98 -50.01
C ASP A 634 -22.21 14.39 -48.88
N ALA A 635 -22.27 15.65 -48.46
CA ALA A 635 -21.49 16.18 -47.35
C ALA A 635 -21.90 15.65 -45.96
N SER A 636 -23.01 14.91 -45.85
CA SER A 636 -23.54 14.30 -44.63
C SER A 636 -23.37 12.78 -44.58
N GLY A 637 -22.65 12.19 -45.56
CA GLY A 637 -22.38 10.75 -45.62
C GLY A 637 -23.48 9.90 -46.27
N ASN A 638 -24.57 10.48 -46.75
CA ASN A 638 -25.64 9.72 -47.41
C ASN A 638 -25.23 9.32 -48.83
N TRP A 639 -25.67 8.16 -49.33
CA TRP A 639 -25.47 7.77 -50.72
C TRP A 639 -26.19 8.74 -51.68
N ALA A 640 -25.45 9.37 -52.58
CA ALA A 640 -25.91 10.48 -53.42
C ALA A 640 -26.47 10.07 -54.79
N GLY A 641 -26.71 8.78 -55.02
CA GLY A 641 -27.09 8.25 -56.32
C GLY A 641 -25.93 7.76 -57.17
N GLY A 642 -26.25 7.22 -58.35
CA GLY A 642 -25.36 6.36 -59.13
C GLY A 642 -25.18 4.99 -58.48
N GLU A 643 -25.06 3.93 -59.29
CA GLU A 643 -24.89 2.57 -58.75
C GLU A 643 -23.43 2.36 -58.31
N PRO A 644 -23.15 2.05 -57.02
CA PRO A 644 -21.79 1.78 -56.55
C PRO A 644 -21.17 0.57 -57.26
N GLN A 645 -19.84 0.51 -57.31
CA GLN A 645 -19.11 -0.51 -58.05
C GLN A 645 -18.05 -1.19 -57.18
N ILE A 646 -18.08 -2.52 -57.15
CA ILE A 646 -16.97 -3.31 -56.58
C ILE A 646 -15.77 -3.20 -57.53
N VAL A 647 -14.65 -2.68 -57.01
CA VAL A 647 -13.39 -2.48 -57.75
C VAL A 647 -12.32 -3.51 -57.40
N ILE A 648 -12.38 -4.10 -56.21
CA ILE A 648 -11.46 -5.15 -55.71
C ILE A 648 -12.27 -6.27 -55.05
N SER A 649 -11.78 -7.51 -55.16
CA SER A 649 -12.33 -8.70 -54.49
C SER A 649 -11.19 -9.70 -54.29
N SER A 650 -10.51 -9.64 -53.14
CA SER A 650 -9.26 -10.37 -52.89
C SER A 650 -8.97 -10.55 -51.41
N ILE A 651 -8.02 -11.43 -51.10
CA ILE A 651 -7.50 -11.67 -49.76
C ILE A 651 -6.17 -10.89 -49.64
N PRO A 652 -6.10 -9.77 -48.89
CA PRO A 652 -4.84 -9.03 -48.68
C PRO A 652 -3.96 -9.63 -47.57
N GLY A 653 -4.56 -10.39 -46.65
CA GLY A 653 -3.95 -10.73 -45.35
C GLY A 653 -3.95 -9.54 -44.39
N VAL A 654 -3.26 -9.69 -43.26
CA VAL A 654 -3.32 -8.75 -42.11
C VAL A 654 -2.43 -7.52 -42.23
N THR A 655 -1.64 -7.38 -43.30
CA THR A 655 -0.78 -6.21 -43.54
C THR A 655 -1.30 -5.36 -44.68
N TRP A 656 -1.13 -4.03 -44.59
CA TRP A 656 -1.54 -3.08 -45.63
C TRP A 656 -0.97 -3.44 -47.00
N GLN A 657 -1.82 -3.94 -47.89
CA GLN A 657 -1.49 -4.22 -49.29
C GLN A 657 -1.98 -3.08 -50.20
N PRO A 658 -1.23 -2.69 -51.24
CA PRO A 658 -1.69 -1.68 -52.20
C PRO A 658 -2.81 -2.25 -53.10
N TRP A 659 -3.82 -1.42 -53.39
CA TRP A 659 -4.86 -1.71 -54.36
C TRP A 659 -4.97 -0.62 -55.43
N SER A 660 -5.42 -1.00 -56.62
CA SER A 660 -5.75 -0.07 -57.70
C SER A 660 -6.89 -0.62 -58.55
N GLY A 661 -7.73 0.27 -59.07
CA GLY A 661 -8.90 -0.05 -59.87
C GLY A 661 -9.36 1.13 -60.71
N ASN A 662 -10.48 0.97 -61.40
CA ASN A 662 -11.15 2.03 -62.13
C ASN A 662 -12.67 1.81 -62.02
N ALA A 663 -13.45 2.88 -61.94
CA ALA A 663 -14.92 2.80 -61.89
C ALA A 663 -15.57 3.77 -62.89
N GLN A 664 -16.82 3.47 -63.29
CA GLN A 664 -17.62 4.35 -64.15
C GLN A 664 -19.02 4.51 -63.57
N ILE A 665 -19.19 5.56 -62.75
CA ILE A 665 -20.39 5.80 -61.95
C ILE A 665 -21.16 6.98 -62.55
N THR A 666 -22.49 6.93 -62.47
CA THR A 666 -23.35 8.04 -62.89
C THR A 666 -23.34 9.10 -61.80
N ALA A 667 -23.07 10.35 -62.16
CA ALA A 667 -23.14 11.49 -61.25
C ALA A 667 -24.53 11.59 -60.60
N PRO A 668 -24.63 12.10 -59.37
CA PRO A 668 -25.89 12.47 -58.73
C PRO A 668 -26.88 13.20 -59.65
N SER A 669 -28.17 13.03 -59.38
CA SER A 669 -29.24 13.66 -60.16
C SER A 669 -29.52 15.12 -59.79
N GLU A 670 -28.91 15.59 -58.69
CA GLU A 670 -29.10 16.94 -58.14
C GLU A 670 -27.76 17.70 -58.12
N THR A 671 -27.81 19.02 -58.29
CA THR A 671 -26.63 19.88 -58.31
C THR A 671 -26.09 20.11 -56.90
N GLY A 672 -24.78 19.96 -56.70
CA GLY A 672 -24.16 20.07 -55.38
C GLY A 672 -22.73 19.56 -55.33
N THR A 673 -22.19 19.51 -54.11
CA THR A 673 -20.83 19.05 -53.80
C THR A 673 -20.89 17.64 -53.22
N TYR A 674 -20.16 16.71 -53.83
CA TYR A 674 -20.17 15.29 -53.48
C TYR A 674 -18.76 14.74 -53.35
N TYR A 675 -18.61 13.60 -52.68
CA TYR A 675 -17.31 12.98 -52.42
C TYR A 675 -17.26 11.54 -52.93
N VAL A 676 -16.07 11.11 -53.38
CA VAL A 676 -15.80 9.69 -53.66
C VAL A 676 -15.55 8.99 -52.33
N TRP A 677 -16.25 7.89 -52.08
CA TRP A 677 -16.03 7.04 -50.93
C TRP A 677 -15.78 5.60 -51.37
N VAL A 678 -14.86 4.94 -50.69
CA VAL A 678 -14.54 3.52 -50.82
C VAL A 678 -14.90 2.83 -49.50
N ARG A 679 -15.63 1.73 -49.56
CA ARG A 679 -16.00 0.92 -48.40
C ARG A 679 -15.45 -0.51 -48.53
N SER A 680 -14.86 -1.03 -47.46
CA SER A 680 -14.49 -2.44 -47.33
C SER A 680 -15.66 -3.26 -46.78
N THR A 681 -15.93 -4.41 -47.40
CA THR A 681 -16.94 -5.36 -46.93
C THR A 681 -16.30 -6.76 -46.82
N LEU A 682 -16.37 -7.36 -45.63
CA LEU A 682 -15.65 -8.58 -45.25
C LEU A 682 -16.45 -9.85 -45.55
N ASN A 683 -15.83 -10.85 -46.17
CA ASN A 683 -16.33 -12.23 -46.35
C ASN A 683 -17.73 -12.41 -47.02
N VAL A 684 -18.32 -11.33 -47.56
CA VAL A 684 -19.62 -11.38 -48.23
C VAL A 684 -19.49 -12.01 -49.64
N GLY A 685 -20.08 -13.19 -49.83
CA GLY A 685 -20.05 -13.90 -51.12
C GLY A 685 -20.79 -13.19 -52.27
N SER A 686 -21.98 -12.62 -52.00
CA SER A 686 -22.82 -11.99 -53.03
C SER A 686 -22.29 -10.61 -53.46
N ARG A 687 -22.54 -10.22 -54.72
CA ARG A 687 -22.31 -8.84 -55.20
C ARG A 687 -23.31 -7.87 -54.57
N ASP A 688 -24.59 -8.25 -54.57
CA ASP A 688 -25.67 -7.31 -54.30
C ASP A 688 -25.70 -6.89 -52.83
N LEU A 689 -25.28 -7.78 -51.93
CA LEU A 689 -25.13 -7.48 -50.50
C LEU A 689 -24.03 -6.43 -50.23
N VAL A 690 -22.91 -6.47 -50.96
CA VAL A 690 -21.83 -5.45 -50.84
C VAL A 690 -22.30 -4.09 -51.34
N ILE A 691 -23.08 -4.06 -52.44
CA ILE A 691 -23.65 -2.81 -52.94
C ILE A 691 -24.73 -2.26 -52.00
N GLN A 692 -25.50 -3.13 -51.33
CA GLN A 692 -26.49 -2.72 -50.35
C GLN A 692 -25.85 -2.24 -49.04
N ASP A 693 -24.76 -2.88 -48.59
CA ASP A 693 -23.94 -2.43 -47.47
C ASP A 693 -23.41 -1.00 -47.70
N PHE A 694 -22.84 -0.71 -48.88
CA PHE A 694 -22.47 0.66 -49.26
C PHE A 694 -23.67 1.64 -49.18
N LYS A 695 -24.82 1.25 -49.73
CA LYS A 695 -26.03 2.12 -49.76
C LYS A 695 -26.66 2.35 -48.38
N ASN A 696 -26.50 1.41 -47.45
CA ASN A 696 -27.05 1.47 -46.10
C ASN A 696 -26.11 2.17 -45.09
N ALA A 697 -24.82 2.29 -45.37
CA ALA A 697 -23.87 2.97 -44.50
C ALA A 697 -23.99 4.50 -44.61
N HIS A 698 -23.80 5.20 -43.49
CA HIS A 698 -23.82 6.67 -43.39
C HIS A 698 -22.57 7.19 -42.63
N PRO A 699 -21.36 7.09 -43.20
CA PRO A 699 -20.14 7.53 -42.53
C PRO A 699 -20.03 9.06 -42.51
N SER A 700 -19.91 9.66 -41.32
CA SER A 700 -19.72 11.10 -41.12
C SER A 700 -18.29 11.57 -41.42
N THR A 701 -17.30 10.71 -41.17
CA THR A 701 -15.87 10.95 -41.38
C THR A 701 -15.20 9.75 -42.05
N SER A 702 -14.03 9.97 -42.67
CA SER A 702 -13.15 8.88 -43.08
C SER A 702 -12.60 8.21 -41.81
N ASN A 703 -12.69 6.89 -41.71
CA ASN A 703 -12.35 6.17 -40.45
C ASN A 703 -11.23 5.12 -40.61
N GLU A 704 -10.72 4.94 -41.83
CA GLU A 704 -9.71 3.94 -42.27
C GLU A 704 -10.01 2.46 -41.96
N ARG A 705 -11.08 2.18 -41.21
CA ARG A 705 -11.53 0.88 -40.69
C ARG A 705 -12.61 0.23 -41.56
N THR A 706 -13.52 1.03 -42.11
CA THR A 706 -14.55 0.54 -43.06
C THR A 706 -14.75 1.46 -44.24
N ASP A 707 -14.59 2.77 -44.07
CA ASP A 707 -14.95 3.77 -45.06
C ASP A 707 -13.84 4.82 -45.21
N ALA A 708 -13.32 4.94 -46.44
CA ALA A 708 -12.28 5.87 -46.83
C ALA A 708 -12.82 6.92 -47.82
N ARG A 709 -12.56 8.21 -47.56
CA ARG A 709 -13.02 9.32 -48.40
C ARG A 709 -11.88 9.92 -49.22
N TRP A 710 -12.17 10.30 -50.47
CA TRP A 710 -11.30 11.20 -51.23
C TRP A 710 -11.62 12.65 -50.88
N ASP A 711 -10.60 13.42 -50.48
CA ASP A 711 -10.79 14.80 -50.00
C ASP A 711 -11.29 15.76 -51.07
N ALA A 712 -10.79 15.61 -52.31
CA ALA A 712 -11.14 16.51 -53.39
C ALA A 712 -12.59 16.30 -53.85
N PRO A 713 -13.47 17.33 -53.74
CA PRO A 713 -14.87 17.21 -54.10
C PRO A 713 -15.09 17.00 -55.60
N ILE A 714 -16.21 16.35 -55.91
CA ILE A 714 -16.84 16.34 -57.23
C ILE A 714 -17.99 17.33 -57.21
N PHE A 715 -17.95 18.31 -58.11
CA PHE A 715 -19.01 19.27 -58.31
C PHE A 715 -19.98 18.75 -59.37
N VAL A 716 -21.27 18.76 -59.06
CA VAL A 716 -22.34 18.51 -60.03
C VAL A 716 -23.06 19.83 -60.28
N GLU A 717 -22.95 20.35 -61.50
CA GLU A 717 -23.39 21.69 -61.85
C GLU A 717 -24.47 21.66 -62.94
N GLY A 718 -25.47 22.53 -62.81
CA GLY A 718 -26.44 22.78 -63.87
C GLY A 718 -25.80 23.56 -65.01
N ASP A 719 -26.43 23.56 -66.19
CA ASP A 719 -26.00 24.46 -67.26
C ASP A 719 -26.13 25.93 -66.80
N PRO A 720 -25.09 26.76 -67.00
CA PRO A 720 -25.00 28.07 -66.37
C PRO A 720 -26.10 29.02 -66.87
N ILE A 721 -26.78 29.67 -65.92
CA ILE A 721 -27.69 30.79 -66.19
C ILE A 721 -26.84 32.05 -66.37
N GLU A 722 -27.11 32.80 -67.44
CA GLU A 722 -26.23 33.87 -67.91
C GLU A 722 -26.45 35.20 -67.14
N GLY A 723 -25.68 35.37 -66.05
CA GLY A 723 -25.29 36.66 -65.49
C GLY A 723 -26.18 37.30 -64.41
N GLU A 724 -25.55 37.65 -63.28
CA GLU A 724 -25.51 39.02 -62.74
C GLU A 724 -24.36 39.16 -61.72
N GLU A 725 -23.72 40.33 -61.66
CA GLU A 725 -22.73 40.67 -60.62
C GLU A 725 -23.47 41.36 -59.46
N VAL A 726 -23.12 41.04 -58.21
CA VAL A 726 -23.59 41.78 -57.02
C VAL A 726 -22.41 42.05 -56.10
N GLU A 727 -22.28 43.30 -55.65
CA GLU A 727 -21.24 43.75 -54.73
C GLU A 727 -21.48 43.22 -53.30
N GLY A 728 -20.42 43.09 -52.49
CA GLY A 728 -20.53 42.63 -51.11
C GLY A 728 -20.83 43.76 -50.12
N GLU A 729 -21.50 43.43 -49.01
CA GLU A 729 -21.55 44.28 -47.82
C GLU A 729 -20.69 43.66 -46.70
N THR A 730 -20.01 44.53 -45.95
CA THR A 730 -19.12 44.17 -44.84
C THR A 730 -19.74 44.56 -43.50
N GLU A 731 -19.87 43.61 -42.58
CA GLU A 731 -20.07 43.93 -41.16
C GLU A 731 -18.68 44.10 -40.49
N GLU A 732 -18.26 45.34 -40.27
CA GLU A 732 -17.22 45.67 -39.27
C GLU A 732 -17.87 45.72 -37.89
N GLY A 733 -17.28 45.07 -36.87
CA GLY A 733 -17.93 44.93 -35.55
C GLY A 733 -16.96 44.98 -34.36
N GLU A 734 -16.05 44.00 -34.24
CA GLU A 734 -15.04 43.94 -33.18
C GLU A 734 -13.68 43.49 -33.74
N GLY A 735 -12.59 43.98 -33.15
CA GLY A 735 -11.24 43.52 -33.51
C GLY A 735 -10.10 44.30 -32.85
N SER A 736 -9.15 43.59 -32.23
CA SER A 736 -7.78 44.06 -31.95
C SER A 736 -6.82 42.99 -31.42
N ASP A 737 -7.27 41.76 -31.12
CA ASP A 737 -6.36 40.66 -30.76
C ASP A 737 -5.75 39.99 -32.01
N CYS A 738 -4.58 39.39 -31.82
CA CYS A 738 -3.97 38.50 -32.80
C CYS A 738 -4.61 37.11 -32.76
N GLY A 739 -4.21 36.22 -33.68
CA GLY A 739 -4.69 34.84 -33.64
C GLY A 739 -3.77 33.84 -34.33
N VAL A 740 -3.96 32.56 -33.99
CA VAL A 740 -3.22 31.41 -34.53
C VAL A 740 -4.13 30.20 -34.69
N THR A 741 -3.84 29.37 -35.69
CA THR A 741 -4.32 27.99 -35.81
C THR A 741 -3.13 27.06 -36.00
N LEU A 742 -3.31 25.77 -35.68
CA LEU A 742 -2.30 24.72 -35.83
C LEU A 742 -2.92 23.57 -36.63
N GLY A 743 -2.59 23.49 -37.92
CA GLY A 743 -3.16 22.53 -38.88
C GLY A 743 -2.23 21.37 -39.26
N SER A 744 -0.99 21.37 -38.79
CA SER A 744 -0.17 20.16 -38.73
C SER A 744 0.91 20.28 -37.66
N CYS A 745 1.17 19.18 -36.94
CA CYS A 745 2.39 18.95 -36.17
C CYS A 745 2.82 17.49 -36.35
N ALA A 746 4.12 17.22 -36.35
CA ALA A 746 4.71 15.88 -36.24
C ALA A 746 5.51 15.81 -34.94
N LEU A 747 5.29 14.73 -34.18
CA LEU A 747 5.85 14.50 -32.84
C LEU A 747 6.77 13.27 -32.89
N ALA A 748 8.04 13.43 -32.52
CA ALA A 748 8.97 12.31 -32.43
C ALA A 748 10.12 12.59 -31.42
N PRO A 749 10.53 11.61 -30.58
CA PRO A 749 9.84 10.35 -30.31
C PRO A 749 8.50 10.58 -29.57
N ASN A 750 7.60 9.61 -29.68
CA ASN A 750 6.34 9.51 -28.94
C ASN A 750 5.91 8.03 -28.90
N PRO A 751 5.76 7.38 -27.72
CA PRO A 751 6.06 7.90 -26.38
C PRO A 751 7.55 8.27 -26.18
N VAL A 752 7.85 8.96 -25.08
CA VAL A 752 9.19 9.51 -24.78
C VAL A 752 9.56 9.43 -23.30
N ASN A 753 10.82 9.14 -22.98
CA ASN A 753 11.32 9.18 -21.60
C ASN A 753 11.25 10.62 -21.01
N PRO A 754 10.97 10.79 -19.70
CA PRO A 754 10.94 12.10 -19.04
C PRO A 754 12.15 13.01 -19.33
N GLY A 755 11.87 14.28 -19.59
CA GLY A 755 12.88 15.33 -19.82
C GLY A 755 13.65 15.24 -21.15
N GLN A 756 13.46 14.21 -21.97
CA GLN A 756 14.17 14.04 -23.25
C GLN A 756 13.68 15.00 -24.35
N PRO A 757 14.51 15.34 -25.35
CA PRO A 757 14.12 16.20 -26.46
C PRO A 757 13.09 15.53 -27.38
N VAL A 758 12.00 16.24 -27.65
CA VAL A 758 10.98 15.89 -28.65
C VAL A 758 11.06 16.89 -29.81
N GLU A 759 11.18 16.39 -31.03
CA GLU A 759 11.07 17.19 -32.25
C GLU A 759 9.60 17.52 -32.54
N LEU A 760 9.30 18.81 -32.62
CA LEU A 760 8.06 19.37 -33.13
C LEU A 760 8.29 19.75 -34.60
N GLY A 761 8.16 18.76 -35.47
CA GLY A 761 8.37 18.88 -36.91
C GLY A 761 7.12 19.36 -37.65
N ALA A 762 7.31 20.02 -38.79
CA ALA A 762 6.25 20.38 -39.73
C ALA A 762 5.08 21.16 -39.09
N LEU A 763 5.36 22.01 -38.09
CA LEU A 763 4.38 22.93 -37.52
C LEU A 763 3.89 23.84 -38.64
N LYS A 764 2.57 23.88 -38.87
CA LYS A 764 1.93 24.78 -39.84
C LYS A 764 0.58 25.22 -39.32
N GLY A 765 0.14 26.38 -39.79
CA GLY A 765 -1.25 26.80 -39.68
C GLY A 765 -1.43 28.19 -40.25
N GLN A 766 -2.41 28.92 -39.74
CA GLN A 766 -2.65 30.32 -40.10
C GLN A 766 -2.44 31.22 -38.88
N TYR A 767 -2.13 32.50 -39.11
CA TYR A 767 -2.03 33.52 -38.06
C TYR A 767 -2.43 34.90 -38.61
N HIS A 768 -2.88 35.80 -37.73
CA HIS A 768 -3.15 37.20 -38.06
C HIS A 768 -2.75 38.13 -36.92
N ALA A 769 -2.71 39.44 -37.19
CA ALA A 769 -2.51 40.49 -36.19
C ALA A 769 -3.83 41.20 -35.87
N GLY A 770 -3.84 41.95 -34.77
CA GLY A 770 -4.90 42.91 -34.47
C GLY A 770 -4.80 44.17 -35.32
N ALA A 771 -3.58 44.55 -35.73
CA ALA A 771 -3.33 45.73 -36.56
C ALA A 771 -2.30 45.52 -37.69
N ILE A 772 -2.43 46.31 -38.75
CA ILE A 772 -1.52 46.27 -39.91
C ILE A 772 -0.11 46.73 -39.50
N ASN A 773 0.92 45.99 -39.94
CA ASN A 773 2.35 46.17 -39.61
C ASN A 773 2.75 45.83 -38.15
N GLU A 774 1.84 45.30 -37.34
CA GLU A 774 2.15 44.78 -36.00
C GLU A 774 3.06 43.53 -36.08
N THR A 775 3.86 43.27 -35.04
CA THR A 775 4.70 42.06 -34.97
C THR A 775 4.00 40.99 -34.15
N VAL A 776 3.76 39.81 -34.73
CA VAL A 776 3.24 38.63 -34.01
C VAL A 776 4.33 37.57 -33.93
N LYS A 777 4.51 37.00 -32.74
CA LYS A 777 5.35 35.84 -32.47
C LYS A 777 4.46 34.64 -32.13
N ILE A 778 4.88 33.45 -32.54
CA ILE A 778 4.21 32.19 -32.22
C ILE A 778 5.14 31.35 -31.35
N ALA A 779 4.71 31.06 -30.13
CA ALA A 779 5.41 30.19 -29.18
C ALA A 779 4.71 28.82 -29.12
N VAL A 780 5.50 27.73 -29.04
CA VAL A 780 4.98 26.37 -28.84
C VAL A 780 5.63 25.68 -27.65
N GLY A 781 4.90 24.75 -27.03
CA GLY A 781 5.38 23.92 -25.93
C GLY A 781 4.32 22.91 -25.47
N PHE A 782 4.67 22.14 -24.43
CA PHE A 782 3.78 21.15 -23.84
C PHE A 782 2.97 21.72 -22.68
N ARG A 783 1.74 21.22 -22.53
CA ARG A 783 0.80 21.49 -21.43
C ARG A 783 0.02 20.22 -21.12
N ASN A 784 -0.49 20.07 -19.90
CA ASN A 784 -1.38 18.95 -19.55
C ASN A 784 -2.76 19.07 -20.25
N THR A 785 -3.62 18.09 -20.04
CA THR A 785 -5.01 18.04 -20.54
C THR A 785 -5.86 19.24 -20.12
N GLU A 786 -5.61 19.81 -18.93
CA GLU A 786 -6.26 21.03 -18.43
C GLU A 786 -5.73 22.33 -19.10
N GLY A 787 -4.75 22.21 -20.00
CA GLY A 787 -4.09 23.36 -20.63
C GLY A 787 -3.10 24.10 -19.72
N ILE A 788 -2.72 23.56 -18.57
CA ILE A 788 -1.72 24.15 -17.66
C ILE A 788 -0.30 23.79 -18.14
N TRP A 789 0.62 24.77 -18.10
CA TRP A 789 2.03 24.53 -18.38
C TRP A 789 2.72 23.90 -17.15
N THR A 790 3.15 22.64 -17.30
CA THR A 790 3.73 21.81 -16.22
C THR A 790 5.26 21.63 -16.31
N GLY A 791 5.88 21.95 -17.46
CA GLY A 791 7.33 21.77 -17.64
C GLY A 791 7.83 22.03 -19.06
N GLY A 792 9.16 21.95 -19.23
CA GLY A 792 9.85 22.21 -20.50
C GLY A 792 9.96 23.70 -20.87
N ASP A 793 10.97 24.07 -21.67
CA ASP A 793 11.16 25.45 -22.13
C ASP A 793 10.47 25.69 -23.50
N PRO A 794 9.33 26.39 -23.56
CA PRO A 794 8.61 26.64 -24.81
C PRO A 794 9.45 27.48 -25.78
N LYS A 795 9.28 27.29 -27.09
CA LYS A 795 10.13 27.89 -28.13
C LYS A 795 9.32 28.80 -29.04
N VAL A 796 9.87 29.97 -29.38
CA VAL A 796 9.31 30.80 -30.46
C VAL A 796 9.72 30.20 -31.80
N VAL A 797 8.74 29.75 -32.58
CA VAL A 797 8.94 29.04 -33.85
C VAL A 797 8.71 29.90 -35.08
N TYR A 798 8.01 31.02 -34.91
CA TYR A 798 7.70 31.93 -35.99
C TYR A 798 7.65 33.39 -35.52
N THR A 799 7.96 34.31 -36.42
CA THR A 799 7.81 35.77 -36.21
C THR A 799 7.43 36.40 -37.54
N GLY A 800 6.34 37.17 -37.57
CA GLY A 800 5.84 37.81 -38.78
C GLY A 800 5.17 39.15 -38.53
N LYS A 801 4.81 39.81 -39.64
CA LYS A 801 4.02 41.05 -39.67
C LYS A 801 2.83 40.89 -40.62
N PRO A 802 1.78 40.14 -40.22
CA PRO A 802 0.60 39.93 -41.05
C PRO A 802 -0.24 41.21 -41.08
N GLY A 803 -1.29 41.20 -41.89
CA GLY A 803 -2.42 42.12 -41.72
C GLY A 803 -3.40 41.57 -40.69
N THR A 804 -4.61 42.13 -40.71
CA THR A 804 -5.79 41.56 -40.03
C THR A 804 -6.34 40.31 -40.73
N ALA A 805 -5.94 40.05 -41.98
CA ALA A 805 -6.27 38.82 -42.70
C ALA A 805 -5.31 37.68 -42.32
N TRP A 806 -5.88 36.48 -42.13
CA TRP A 806 -5.13 35.24 -41.91
C TRP A 806 -4.07 35.01 -42.99
N GLN A 807 -2.84 34.69 -42.57
CA GLN A 807 -1.71 34.33 -43.41
C GLN A 807 -1.15 32.97 -42.97
N PRO A 808 -0.51 32.17 -43.86
CA PRO A 808 0.13 30.93 -43.44
C PRO A 808 1.40 31.18 -42.62
N TRP A 809 1.63 30.36 -41.60
CA TRP A 809 2.92 30.24 -40.90
C TRP A 809 3.41 28.80 -40.93
N SER A 810 4.71 28.61 -40.70
CA SER A 810 5.30 27.30 -40.51
C SER A 810 6.61 27.37 -39.72
N GLY A 811 6.94 26.31 -38.98
CA GLY A 811 8.21 26.18 -38.26
C GLY A 811 8.54 24.72 -37.91
N ASN A 812 9.76 24.51 -37.42
CA ASN A 812 10.19 23.26 -36.77
C ASN A 812 10.93 23.66 -35.47
N THR A 813 10.87 22.85 -34.42
CA THR A 813 11.70 23.05 -33.22
C THR A 813 11.90 21.77 -32.42
N THR A 814 12.66 21.87 -31.33
CA THR A 814 12.83 20.80 -30.34
C THR A 814 12.49 21.35 -28.98
N VAL A 815 11.57 20.68 -28.27
CA VAL A 815 11.14 21.02 -26.91
C VAL A 815 11.40 19.78 -26.05
N ASN A 816 11.97 19.94 -24.86
CA ASN A 816 12.08 18.81 -23.95
C ASN A 816 10.69 18.42 -23.44
N ALA A 817 10.41 17.12 -23.42
CA ALA A 817 9.26 16.56 -22.72
C ALA A 817 9.25 17.03 -21.25
N PRO A 818 8.08 17.11 -20.60
CA PRO A 818 7.99 17.26 -19.16
C PRO A 818 8.81 16.20 -18.40
N THR A 819 9.19 16.52 -17.17
CA THR A 819 9.97 15.63 -16.28
C THR A 819 9.09 14.75 -15.39
N VAL A 820 7.78 14.75 -15.66
CA VAL A 820 6.76 13.93 -15.00
C VAL A 820 6.12 13.06 -16.08
N GLU A 821 5.87 11.79 -15.78
CA GLU A 821 5.26 10.82 -16.70
C GLU A 821 3.75 11.14 -16.90
N GLY A 822 3.16 10.64 -17.98
CA GLY A 822 1.77 10.94 -18.38
C GLY A 822 1.64 11.76 -19.67
N ASP A 823 0.41 12.23 -19.94
CA ASP A 823 -0.01 12.74 -21.25
C ASP A 823 -0.06 14.28 -21.36
N TYR A 824 0.48 14.79 -22.46
CA TYR A 824 0.60 16.22 -22.74
C TYR A 824 0.27 16.57 -24.19
N HIS A 825 -0.27 17.76 -24.43
CA HIS A 825 -0.53 18.25 -25.79
C HIS A 825 0.48 19.31 -26.23
N VAL A 826 0.71 19.38 -27.54
CA VAL A 826 1.37 20.54 -28.16
C VAL A 826 0.37 21.68 -28.24
N TRP A 827 0.74 22.83 -27.72
CA TRP A 827 0.00 24.08 -27.90
C TRP A 827 0.83 25.09 -28.68
N ALA A 828 0.18 25.91 -29.49
CA ALA A 828 0.73 27.09 -30.13
C ALA A 828 -0.01 28.35 -29.68
N ARG A 829 0.72 29.41 -29.32
CA ARG A 829 0.15 30.69 -28.84
C ARG A 829 0.66 31.88 -29.63
N ALA A 830 -0.24 32.79 -29.99
CA ALA A 830 0.07 34.08 -30.60
C ALA A 830 0.27 35.20 -29.55
N THR A 831 1.36 35.94 -29.68
CA THR A 831 1.66 37.12 -28.85
C THR A 831 2.11 38.31 -29.71
N GLN A 832 1.48 39.47 -29.52
CA GLN A 832 1.86 40.75 -30.15
C GLN A 832 3.12 41.33 -29.47
N THR A 833 4.30 40.83 -29.82
CA THR A 833 5.58 41.32 -29.27
C THR A 833 6.74 41.17 -30.26
N THR A 834 7.75 42.02 -30.09
CA THR A 834 9.04 41.94 -30.78
C THR A 834 10.08 41.07 -30.04
N ILE A 835 9.81 40.63 -28.82
CA ILE A 835 10.78 40.00 -27.91
C ILE A 835 10.40 38.54 -27.64
N ASP A 836 11.34 37.60 -27.82
CA ASP A 836 11.07 36.16 -27.64
C ASP A 836 10.78 35.76 -26.19
N ASN A 837 11.40 36.43 -25.22
CA ASN A 837 11.16 36.19 -23.80
C ASN A 837 9.72 36.53 -23.38
N ASP A 838 9.14 37.58 -23.96
CA ASP A 838 7.77 38.01 -23.64
C ASP A 838 6.75 36.98 -24.15
N ALA A 839 6.95 36.48 -25.38
CA ALA A 839 6.11 35.41 -25.95
C ALA A 839 6.21 34.09 -25.17
N ARG A 840 7.42 33.72 -24.70
CA ARG A 840 7.58 32.55 -23.82
C ARG A 840 6.91 32.75 -22.45
N GLN A 841 7.00 33.94 -21.85
CA GLN A 841 6.33 34.20 -20.57
C GLN A 841 4.80 34.31 -20.70
N ASP A 842 4.27 34.80 -21.82
CA ASP A 842 2.84 34.76 -22.15
C ASP A 842 2.37 33.30 -22.28
N PHE A 843 3.14 32.45 -22.97
CA PHE A 843 2.88 31.00 -23.03
C PHE A 843 2.93 30.32 -21.65
N GLN A 844 3.85 30.69 -20.75
CA GLN A 844 3.97 30.05 -19.43
C GLN A 844 2.90 30.49 -18.42
N LYS A 845 2.29 31.67 -18.60
CA LYS A 845 1.37 32.28 -17.62
C LYS A 845 -0.11 32.22 -18.00
N ALA A 846 -0.41 32.04 -19.28
CA ALA A 846 -1.79 32.05 -19.75
C ALA A 846 -2.44 30.65 -19.66
N ILE A 847 -3.55 30.55 -18.92
CA ILE A 847 -4.49 29.42 -19.03
C ILE A 847 -5.33 29.65 -20.31
N PRO A 848 -5.56 28.64 -21.17
CA PRO A 848 -6.38 28.80 -22.35
C PRO A 848 -7.84 28.97 -21.94
N VAL A 849 -8.48 30.03 -22.44
CA VAL A 849 -9.93 30.23 -22.38
C VAL A 849 -10.38 30.63 -23.78
N ASP A 850 -11.49 30.03 -24.23
CA ASP A 850 -11.90 29.95 -25.64
C ASP A 850 -11.76 31.30 -26.39
N GLY A 851 -10.85 31.33 -27.36
CA GLY A 851 -10.39 32.58 -27.99
C GLY A 851 -9.25 32.36 -28.98
N THR A 852 -9.14 33.25 -29.98
CA THR A 852 -8.35 33.07 -31.21
C THR A 852 -6.83 32.93 -31.04
N ARG A 853 -6.30 33.09 -29.83
CA ARG A 853 -4.85 33.24 -29.56
C ARG A 853 -4.11 31.97 -29.20
N ASP A 854 -4.81 30.89 -28.90
CA ASP A 854 -4.24 29.59 -28.57
C ASP A 854 -4.79 28.53 -29.53
N ALA A 855 -3.94 27.59 -29.94
CA ALA A 855 -4.30 26.48 -30.79
C ALA A 855 -3.70 25.18 -30.25
N LEU A 856 -4.56 24.18 -30.06
CA LEU A 856 -4.23 22.82 -29.65
C LEU A 856 -3.71 22.00 -30.86
N TRP A 857 -2.95 20.95 -30.58
CA TRP A 857 -2.79 19.80 -31.47
C TRP A 857 -3.32 18.55 -30.78
N ASP A 858 -4.21 17.84 -31.47
CA ASP A 858 -4.98 16.74 -30.89
C ASP A 858 -4.14 15.48 -30.60
N THR A 859 -2.99 15.32 -31.27
CA THR A 859 -2.06 14.22 -30.96
C THR A 859 -1.36 14.46 -29.64
N VAL A 860 -1.70 13.62 -28.66
CA VAL A 860 -1.04 13.50 -27.35
C VAL A 860 0.43 13.09 -27.52
N LEU A 861 1.30 13.69 -26.70
CA LEU A 861 2.63 13.19 -26.36
C LEU A 861 2.54 12.44 -25.03
N THR A 862 2.80 11.14 -25.06
CA THR A 862 2.85 10.29 -23.87
C THR A 862 4.28 10.21 -23.34
N VAL A 863 4.48 10.55 -22.07
CA VAL A 863 5.79 10.52 -21.40
C VAL A 863 5.87 9.27 -20.53
N ALA A 864 6.68 8.28 -20.94
CA ALA A 864 6.76 6.94 -20.35
C ALA A 864 8.11 6.24 -20.67
N ARG A 865 8.39 5.11 -20.01
CA ARG A 865 9.61 4.28 -20.18
C ARG A 865 9.31 3.04 -21.03
N ILE A 866 10.22 2.67 -21.94
CA ILE A 866 9.89 1.80 -23.09
C ILE A 866 10.99 0.76 -23.37
N TYR A 867 10.75 -0.54 -23.14
CA TYR A 867 11.56 -1.68 -23.63
C TYR A 867 10.67 -2.94 -23.77
N GLY A 868 11.19 -4.15 -24.10
CA GLY A 868 10.32 -5.34 -24.27
C GLY A 868 10.97 -6.74 -24.39
N ILE A 869 10.30 -7.79 -23.89
CA ILE A 869 10.72 -9.20 -23.83
C ILE A 869 9.54 -10.19 -23.91
N ARG A 870 9.84 -11.44 -24.29
CA ARG A 870 8.92 -12.58 -24.25
C ARG A 870 9.67 -13.91 -24.14
N LEU A 871 9.07 -14.94 -23.53
CA LEU A 871 9.58 -16.29 -23.29
C LEU A 871 8.71 -17.32 -24.06
N ASP A 872 9.26 -17.95 -25.09
CA ASP A 872 8.57 -18.94 -25.94
C ASP A 872 8.71 -20.39 -25.43
N ALA A 873 9.77 -20.72 -24.70
CA ALA A 873 10.00 -22.07 -24.18
C ALA A 873 10.94 -22.09 -22.96
N CYS A 874 10.66 -23.01 -22.01
CA CYS A 874 11.58 -23.45 -20.95
C CYS A 874 11.41 -24.95 -20.68
N THR A 875 12.47 -25.65 -20.27
CA THR A 875 12.46 -27.08 -19.91
C THR A 875 13.07 -27.28 -18.52
N THR A 876 12.31 -27.93 -17.63
CA THR A 876 12.54 -27.99 -16.17
C THR A 876 12.64 -29.43 -15.62
N PRO A 877 13.77 -30.15 -15.81
CA PRO A 877 13.99 -31.48 -15.26
C PRO A 877 14.90 -31.49 -14.02
N PRO A 878 14.57 -32.21 -12.93
CA PRO A 878 13.28 -32.82 -12.59
C PRO A 878 12.31 -31.80 -11.95
N ASN A 879 11.03 -32.19 -11.84
CA ASN A 879 9.98 -31.49 -11.09
C ASN A 879 9.03 -32.59 -10.57
N PRO A 880 8.79 -32.73 -9.25
CA PRO A 880 9.24 -31.88 -8.15
C PRO A 880 10.75 -31.93 -7.88
N LEU A 881 11.20 -30.92 -7.12
CA LEU A 881 12.57 -30.66 -6.70
C LEU A 881 12.74 -30.87 -5.18
N GLN A 882 13.98 -31.05 -4.75
CA GLN A 882 14.36 -31.03 -3.34
C GLN A 882 14.83 -29.62 -2.92
N PRO A 883 14.63 -29.21 -1.65
CA PRO A 883 15.10 -27.94 -1.13
C PRO A 883 16.60 -27.71 -1.40
N GLY A 884 16.96 -26.53 -1.91
CA GLY A 884 18.35 -26.17 -2.20
C GLY A 884 19.04 -26.96 -3.34
N SER A 885 18.31 -27.78 -4.11
CA SER A 885 18.89 -28.58 -5.22
C SER A 885 19.23 -27.74 -6.47
N GLU A 886 20.16 -28.24 -7.29
CA GLU A 886 20.59 -27.56 -8.53
C GLU A 886 19.59 -27.78 -9.68
N ILE A 887 19.04 -26.69 -10.21
CA ILE A 887 18.07 -26.67 -11.31
C ILE A 887 18.77 -26.29 -12.62
N LYS A 888 18.59 -27.09 -13.68
CA LYS A 888 19.18 -26.83 -15.00
C LYS A 888 18.09 -26.49 -16.03
N LEU A 889 17.80 -25.19 -16.13
CA LEU A 889 16.86 -24.64 -17.11
C LEU A 889 17.47 -24.73 -18.52
N SER A 890 16.85 -25.55 -19.36
CA SER A 890 17.31 -25.85 -20.72
C SER A 890 16.21 -25.56 -21.75
N GLY A 891 16.58 -25.47 -23.03
CA GLY A 891 15.62 -25.11 -24.10
C GLY A 891 15.08 -23.68 -24.02
N LEU A 892 15.61 -22.84 -23.12
CA LEU A 892 15.22 -21.44 -22.94
C LEU A 892 15.30 -20.67 -24.26
N SER A 893 14.18 -20.14 -24.72
CA SER A 893 14.11 -19.31 -25.94
C SER A 893 12.91 -18.39 -25.91
N GLY A 894 12.96 -17.31 -26.69
CA GLY A 894 11.93 -16.27 -26.70
C GLY A 894 12.26 -15.13 -27.65
N LYS A 895 11.69 -13.94 -27.41
CA LYS A 895 11.98 -12.71 -28.16
C LYS A 895 12.32 -11.56 -27.22
N TYR A 896 13.05 -10.55 -27.72
CA TYR A 896 13.34 -9.34 -26.97
C TYR A 896 13.68 -8.16 -27.89
N HIS A 897 13.48 -6.95 -27.40
CA HIS A 897 13.92 -5.69 -28.01
C HIS A 897 14.34 -4.66 -26.96
N GLY A 898 14.94 -3.56 -27.42
CA GLY A 898 15.30 -2.40 -26.61
C GLY A 898 14.49 -1.16 -26.96
N SER A 899 14.74 -0.07 -26.23
CA SER A 899 14.16 1.26 -26.46
C SER A 899 14.69 1.91 -27.75
N ALA A 900 15.94 1.59 -28.14
CA ALA A 900 16.65 2.31 -29.19
C ALA A 900 17.60 1.43 -30.01
N ALA A 901 17.85 1.84 -31.26
CA ALA A 901 18.83 1.20 -32.14
C ALA A 901 20.27 1.39 -31.62
N GLY A 902 20.90 0.30 -31.17
CA GLY A 902 22.27 0.29 -30.63
C GLY A 902 22.36 0.30 -29.10
N GLU A 903 21.23 0.39 -28.39
CA GLU A 903 21.16 0.13 -26.95
C GLU A 903 21.58 -1.31 -26.64
N THR A 904 22.32 -1.52 -25.54
CA THR A 904 22.65 -2.86 -25.04
C THR A 904 21.63 -3.29 -24.01
N VAL A 905 21.05 -4.47 -24.22
CA VAL A 905 20.02 -5.06 -23.38
C VAL A 905 20.52 -6.39 -22.83
N LYS A 906 20.04 -6.79 -21.65
CA LYS A 906 20.32 -8.06 -20.98
C LYS A 906 19.04 -8.76 -20.58
N ILE A 907 19.06 -10.09 -20.68
CA ILE A 907 18.00 -10.94 -20.17
C ILE A 907 18.54 -11.69 -18.96
N THR A 908 17.92 -11.46 -17.81
CA THR A 908 18.18 -12.13 -16.54
C THR A 908 17.09 -13.17 -16.28
N ILE A 909 17.44 -14.32 -15.70
CA ILE A 909 16.49 -15.37 -15.32
C ILE A 909 16.67 -15.73 -13.85
N GLY A 910 15.57 -15.82 -13.12
CA GLY A 910 15.53 -16.27 -11.73
C GLY A 910 14.24 -17.01 -11.41
N LEU A 911 14.08 -17.40 -10.15
CA LEU A 911 12.82 -17.92 -9.62
C LEU A 911 12.12 -16.84 -8.81
N ARG A 912 10.79 -16.90 -8.79
CA ARG A 912 9.94 -16.08 -7.91
C ARG A 912 8.90 -16.95 -7.21
N ASP A 913 8.49 -16.53 -6.02
CA ASP A 913 7.36 -17.11 -5.29
C ASP A 913 6.02 -16.44 -5.67
N ALA A 914 4.95 -16.79 -4.96
CA ALA A 914 3.59 -16.29 -5.22
C ALA A 914 3.40 -14.79 -4.92
N SER A 915 4.35 -14.12 -4.27
CA SER A 915 4.40 -12.66 -4.07
C SER A 915 5.17 -11.92 -5.16
N GLY A 916 5.76 -12.64 -6.13
CA GLY A 916 6.66 -12.05 -7.13
C GLY A 916 8.06 -11.71 -6.60
N ALA A 917 8.33 -11.90 -5.31
CA ALA A 917 9.67 -11.74 -4.75
C ALA A 917 10.65 -12.75 -5.38
N TRP A 918 11.90 -12.35 -5.58
CA TRP A 918 12.96 -13.28 -6.00
C TRP A 918 13.28 -14.27 -4.87
N THR A 919 13.43 -15.55 -5.23
CA THR A 919 13.73 -16.62 -4.27
C THR A 919 14.65 -17.69 -4.88
N GLY A 920 15.21 -18.55 -4.03
CA GLY A 920 16.17 -19.60 -4.41
C GLY A 920 17.54 -19.06 -4.79
N GLY A 921 18.12 -19.55 -5.89
CA GLY A 921 19.45 -19.17 -6.35
C GLY A 921 19.53 -17.81 -7.03
N GLU A 922 20.74 -17.24 -7.04
CA GLU A 922 21.06 -15.96 -7.68
C GLU A 922 20.57 -15.88 -9.15
N PRO A 923 19.89 -14.80 -9.58
CA PRO A 923 19.45 -14.67 -10.97
C PRO A 923 20.63 -14.60 -11.96
N VAL A 924 20.46 -15.22 -13.13
CA VAL A 924 21.53 -15.42 -14.12
C VAL A 924 21.22 -14.66 -15.40
N VAL A 925 22.15 -13.80 -15.84
CA VAL A 925 22.10 -13.15 -17.16
C VAL A 925 22.36 -14.18 -18.26
N VAL A 926 21.31 -14.68 -18.92
CA VAL A 926 21.39 -15.68 -19.99
C VAL A 926 21.65 -15.08 -21.37
N LYS A 927 21.34 -13.78 -21.56
CA LYS A 927 21.52 -13.09 -22.85
C LYS A 927 22.05 -11.68 -22.63
N SER A 928 22.89 -11.22 -23.55
CA SER A 928 23.15 -9.80 -23.76
C SER A 928 23.32 -9.53 -25.26
N GLY A 929 22.91 -8.36 -25.72
CA GLY A 929 23.07 -7.94 -27.11
C GLY A 929 22.43 -6.59 -27.40
N THR A 930 22.53 -6.14 -28.65
CA THR A 930 21.93 -4.87 -29.11
C THR A 930 20.78 -5.16 -30.07
N PRO A 931 19.57 -5.50 -29.59
CA PRO A 931 18.48 -5.95 -30.46
C PRO A 931 17.93 -4.83 -31.37
N GLY A 932 18.01 -3.57 -30.92
CA GLY A 932 17.27 -2.47 -31.52
C GLY A 932 15.78 -2.54 -31.17
N THR A 933 14.95 -1.79 -31.91
CA THR A 933 13.52 -1.59 -31.63
C THR A 933 12.60 -2.62 -32.29
N ALA A 934 13.11 -3.81 -32.60
CA ALA A 934 12.34 -4.89 -33.21
C ALA A 934 12.57 -6.19 -32.45
N MET A 935 11.50 -6.93 -32.17
CA MET A 935 11.55 -8.24 -31.50
C MET A 935 12.44 -9.22 -32.27
N ILE A 936 13.62 -9.55 -31.72
CA ILE A 936 14.51 -10.58 -32.24
C ILE A 936 14.53 -11.80 -31.32
N THR A 937 14.76 -12.99 -31.89
CA THR A 937 14.82 -14.23 -31.11
C THR A 937 16.05 -14.28 -30.20
N TRP A 938 15.85 -14.71 -28.95
CA TRP A 938 16.91 -15.11 -28.04
C TRP A 938 16.81 -16.60 -27.68
N THR A 939 17.91 -17.15 -27.19
CA THR A 939 18.07 -18.52 -26.71
C THR A 939 19.12 -18.51 -25.59
N GLY A 940 18.97 -19.37 -24.59
CA GLY A 940 19.90 -19.47 -23.47
C GLY A 940 19.81 -20.79 -22.71
N SER A 941 20.43 -20.81 -21.53
CA SER A 941 20.37 -21.86 -20.53
C SER A 941 20.77 -21.26 -19.19
N ALA A 942 20.14 -21.65 -18.09
CA ALA A 942 20.48 -21.17 -16.75
C ALA A 942 20.66 -22.34 -15.78
N THR A 943 21.59 -22.19 -14.85
CA THR A 943 21.68 -23.04 -13.65
C THR A 943 21.27 -22.17 -12.47
N LEU A 944 20.24 -22.60 -11.74
CA LEU A 944 19.72 -21.93 -10.54
C LEU A 944 19.74 -22.90 -9.35
N THR A 945 19.52 -22.39 -8.15
CA THR A 945 19.28 -23.21 -6.95
C THR A 945 17.79 -23.18 -6.62
N ALA A 946 17.21 -24.32 -6.24
CA ALA A 946 15.86 -24.38 -5.70
C ALA A 946 15.76 -23.60 -4.37
N PRO A 947 14.60 -22.99 -4.06
CA PRO A 947 14.30 -22.49 -2.72
C PRO A 947 14.52 -23.56 -1.64
N THR A 948 14.77 -23.10 -0.41
CA THR A 948 14.94 -23.98 0.77
C THR A 948 13.63 -24.38 1.43
N GLU A 949 12.52 -23.79 1.00
CA GLU A 949 11.18 -24.07 1.48
C GLU A 949 10.41 -24.93 0.47
N ALA A 950 9.42 -25.68 0.97
CA ALA A 950 8.50 -26.44 0.11
C ALA A 950 7.37 -25.53 -0.37
N GLY A 951 7.08 -25.56 -1.68
CA GLY A 951 6.17 -24.60 -2.30
C GLY A 951 6.07 -24.78 -3.81
N THR A 952 5.33 -23.88 -4.46
CA THR A 952 5.30 -23.77 -5.93
C THR A 952 5.86 -22.42 -6.34
N TYR A 953 6.81 -22.42 -7.26
CA TYR A 953 7.61 -21.28 -7.69
C TYR A 953 7.58 -21.16 -9.22
N THR A 954 7.75 -19.95 -9.73
CA THR A 954 7.69 -19.67 -11.18
C THR A 954 9.07 -19.27 -11.70
N VAL A 955 9.42 -19.68 -12.92
CA VAL A 955 10.61 -19.20 -13.62
C VAL A 955 10.27 -17.91 -14.35
N TRP A 956 11.09 -16.87 -14.18
CA TRP A 956 10.87 -15.56 -14.80
C TRP A 956 12.07 -15.12 -15.62
N VAL A 957 11.83 -14.36 -16.68
CA VAL A 957 12.82 -13.57 -17.43
C VAL A 957 12.59 -12.08 -17.17
N HIS A 958 13.66 -11.29 -17.04
CA HIS A 958 13.63 -9.81 -16.93
C HIS A 958 14.56 -9.16 -17.95
N ASN A 959 14.24 -7.95 -18.43
CA ASN A 959 14.86 -7.33 -19.62
C ASN A 959 15.48 -5.94 -19.36
N THR A 960 16.70 -5.87 -18.79
CA THR A 960 17.35 -4.61 -18.44
C THR A 960 18.13 -3.96 -19.59
N ALA A 961 17.91 -2.66 -19.83
CA ALA A 961 18.72 -1.82 -20.72
C ALA A 961 20.06 -1.41 -20.09
N THR A 962 21.03 -2.34 -19.96
CA THR A 962 22.37 -2.06 -19.40
C THR A 962 23.50 -2.82 -20.10
N VAL A 963 24.73 -2.34 -19.91
CA VAL A 963 25.99 -2.99 -20.31
C VAL A 963 26.57 -3.92 -19.24
N ASN A 964 26.22 -3.74 -17.96
CA ASN A 964 26.79 -4.46 -16.81
C ASN A 964 25.91 -5.64 -16.37
N ASN A 965 26.49 -6.78 -16.00
CA ASN A 965 25.69 -7.92 -15.57
C ASN A 965 25.15 -7.75 -14.13
N ALA A 966 25.86 -7.06 -13.24
CA ALA A 966 25.41 -6.82 -11.87
C ALA A 966 24.11 -5.99 -11.85
N ASP A 967 24.11 -4.87 -12.57
CA ASP A 967 22.95 -3.98 -12.70
C ASP A 967 21.69 -4.75 -13.16
N ALA A 968 21.82 -5.67 -14.13
CA ALA A 968 20.69 -6.47 -14.64
C ALA A 968 20.25 -7.62 -13.70
N VAL A 969 21.08 -8.01 -12.73
CA VAL A 969 20.69 -8.96 -11.67
C VAL A 969 20.02 -8.20 -10.52
N GLN A 970 20.48 -6.98 -10.23
CA GLN A 970 19.84 -6.11 -9.25
C GLN A 970 18.47 -5.63 -9.73
N ASP A 971 18.33 -5.20 -10.99
CA ASP A 971 17.06 -4.80 -11.62
C ASP A 971 16.03 -5.95 -11.60
N PHE A 972 16.47 -7.22 -11.77
CA PHE A 972 15.62 -8.40 -11.56
C PHE A 972 15.16 -8.53 -10.09
N LYS A 973 16.07 -8.34 -9.12
CA LYS A 973 15.79 -8.50 -7.68
C LYS A 973 14.89 -7.39 -7.13
N ASP A 974 15.14 -6.15 -7.56
CA ASP A 974 14.40 -4.96 -7.13
C ASP A 974 12.99 -4.92 -7.75
N THR A 975 12.81 -5.56 -8.91
CA THR A 975 11.49 -5.72 -9.55
C THR A 975 10.71 -6.88 -8.92
N ILE A 976 9.46 -6.63 -8.54
CA ILE A 976 8.52 -7.62 -7.96
C ILE A 976 7.28 -7.72 -8.88
N PRO A 977 7.35 -8.50 -9.98
CA PRO A 977 6.24 -8.65 -10.92
C PRO A 977 5.27 -9.73 -10.42
N LEU A 978 3.98 -9.38 -10.35
CA LEU A 978 2.90 -10.30 -9.97
C LEU A 978 2.23 -10.99 -11.17
N SER A 979 2.48 -10.49 -12.37
CA SER A 979 2.01 -11.02 -13.66
C SER A 979 3.04 -10.73 -14.75
N ALA A 980 3.08 -11.54 -15.80
CA ALA A 980 3.90 -11.27 -16.98
C ALA A 980 3.47 -9.96 -17.67
N ASP A 981 4.46 -9.19 -18.11
CA ASP A 981 4.38 -7.94 -18.87
C ASP A 981 5.48 -7.94 -19.94
N GLU A 982 5.09 -8.09 -21.21
CA GLU A 982 6.01 -8.14 -22.36
C GLU A 982 6.87 -6.86 -22.53
N LEU A 983 6.71 -5.80 -21.72
CA LEU A 983 7.64 -4.67 -21.63
C LEU A 983 8.93 -4.99 -20.85
N LYS A 984 8.87 -5.84 -19.81
CA LYS A 984 10.02 -6.06 -18.90
C LYS A 984 10.20 -7.48 -18.40
N ASP A 985 9.12 -8.18 -18.08
CA ASP A 985 9.14 -9.43 -17.32
C ASP A 985 8.20 -10.45 -17.96
N ASP A 986 8.67 -11.66 -18.25
CA ASP A 986 7.79 -12.73 -18.74
C ASP A 986 8.02 -14.03 -17.94
N ASP A 987 6.98 -14.85 -17.83
CA ASP A 987 6.91 -15.98 -16.91
C ASP A 987 6.91 -17.34 -17.64
N TRP A 988 7.16 -18.40 -16.88
CA TRP A 988 6.91 -19.75 -17.33
C TRP A 988 5.78 -20.37 -16.52
N THR A 989 4.56 -20.21 -17.04
CA THR A 989 3.28 -20.76 -16.53
C THR A 989 3.27 -22.20 -16.00
N ALA A 990 4.28 -23.04 -16.29
CA ALA A 990 4.45 -24.35 -15.68
C ALA A 990 5.34 -24.27 -14.42
N GLY A 991 4.69 -24.12 -13.26
CA GLY A 991 5.34 -23.98 -11.95
C GLY A 991 6.27 -25.14 -11.55
N LEU A 992 7.35 -24.77 -10.87
CA LEU A 992 8.32 -25.66 -10.21
C LEU A 992 7.87 -25.95 -8.78
N ILE A 993 7.71 -27.22 -8.44
CA ILE A 993 7.28 -27.65 -7.11
C ILE A 993 8.51 -28.09 -6.32
N VAL A 994 8.74 -27.52 -5.14
CA VAL A 994 9.70 -28.02 -4.14
C VAL A 994 8.92 -28.78 -3.07
N VAL A 995 9.38 -29.96 -2.67
CA VAL A 995 8.70 -30.83 -1.68
C VAL A 995 9.60 -31.14 -0.48
N GLU A 996 9.00 -31.26 0.70
CA GLU A 996 9.73 -31.64 1.92
C GLU A 996 10.30 -33.06 1.84
N ASP A 997 11.51 -33.25 2.38
CA ASP A 997 12.22 -34.52 2.39
C ASP A 997 11.54 -35.55 3.32
N ASN A 998 10.70 -36.38 2.73
CA ASN A 998 10.04 -37.51 3.39
C ASN A 998 10.79 -38.84 3.13
N SER A 999 12.10 -38.88 3.38
CA SER A 999 12.94 -40.09 3.24
C SER A 999 13.27 -40.78 4.59
N VAL A 1000 12.24 -41.19 5.33
CA VAL A 1000 12.41 -42.24 6.37
C VAL A 1000 12.63 -43.59 5.68
N GLU A 1001 13.51 -44.43 6.23
CA GLU A 1001 13.86 -45.76 5.70
C GLU A 1001 12.61 -46.62 5.41
N GLY A 1002 12.50 -47.18 4.20
CA GLY A 1002 11.40 -48.05 3.80
C GLY A 1002 11.70 -48.85 2.53
N GLU A 1003 11.67 -50.18 2.63
CA GLU A 1003 12.02 -51.14 1.57
C GLU A 1003 11.27 -50.91 0.24
N ILE A 1004 12.00 -50.98 -0.90
CA ILE A 1004 11.42 -51.35 -2.19
C ILE A 1004 12.05 -52.66 -2.68
N THR A 1005 11.18 -53.62 -3.00
CA THR A 1005 11.54 -55.01 -3.34
C THR A 1005 11.99 -55.19 -4.79
N GLU A 1006 12.64 -56.32 -5.06
CA GLU A 1006 13.18 -56.75 -6.37
C GLU A 1006 12.21 -56.61 -7.55
N GLY A 1007 12.75 -56.29 -8.74
CA GLY A 1007 12.00 -56.25 -10.01
C GLY A 1007 12.92 -56.13 -11.25
N GLU A 1008 13.08 -57.25 -11.95
CA GLU A 1008 13.75 -57.46 -13.25
C GLU A 1008 13.43 -56.37 -14.32
N GLY A 1009 14.27 -56.02 -15.30
CA GLY A 1009 15.62 -56.48 -15.67
C GLY A 1009 15.96 -56.14 -17.14
N GLU A 1010 17.22 -56.37 -17.54
CA GLU A 1010 17.79 -56.32 -18.92
C GLU A 1010 17.90 -54.96 -19.67
N GLU A 1011 19.18 -54.53 -19.80
CA GLU A 1011 19.80 -53.70 -20.85
C GLU A 1011 19.51 -54.21 -22.30
N PRO A 1012 19.84 -53.50 -23.42
CA PRO A 1012 21.02 -52.63 -23.61
C PRO A 1012 20.75 -51.37 -24.49
N SER A 1013 21.68 -50.61 -25.08
CA SER A 1013 23.15 -50.65 -25.20
C SER A 1013 23.72 -49.24 -25.42
N GLU A 1014 24.82 -48.88 -24.77
CA GLU A 1014 25.81 -47.93 -25.33
C GLU A 1014 27.19 -48.60 -25.39
N GLY A 1015 28.10 -48.08 -26.21
CA GLY A 1015 29.40 -48.71 -26.44
C GLY A 1015 30.51 -47.71 -26.79
N GLU A 1016 31.73 -48.08 -26.34
CA GLU A 1016 33.02 -47.44 -26.61
C GLU A 1016 33.20 -46.07 -25.89
N GLN A 1017 33.97 -45.97 -24.78
CA GLN A 1017 35.45 -46.02 -24.64
C GLN A 1017 36.16 -44.73 -25.13
N GLU A 1018 37.26 -44.21 -24.54
CA GLU A 1018 38.19 -44.76 -23.53
C GLU A 1018 39.02 -43.66 -22.80
N GLY A 1019 39.74 -44.02 -21.71
CA GLY A 1019 40.78 -43.21 -21.03
C GLY A 1019 40.31 -42.48 -19.76
N GLU A 1020 40.69 -42.82 -18.51
CA GLU A 1020 41.92 -43.45 -17.96
C GLU A 1020 43.18 -42.57 -18.18
N GLN A 1021 44.12 -42.31 -17.25
CA GLN A 1021 44.60 -42.88 -15.95
C GLN A 1021 45.00 -41.69 -15.00
N THR A 1022 45.29 -41.75 -13.68
CA THR A 1022 45.37 -42.74 -12.55
C THR A 1022 45.24 -41.91 -11.21
N ASP A 1023 45.47 -42.27 -9.94
CA ASP A 1023 46.13 -43.39 -9.21
C ASP A 1023 45.71 -43.41 -7.70
N GLY A 1024 46.12 -44.41 -6.89
CA GLY A 1024 46.41 -44.22 -5.44
C GLY A 1024 45.48 -44.81 -4.35
N GLU A 1025 45.76 -46.04 -3.92
CA GLU A 1025 45.31 -46.77 -2.69
C GLU A 1025 46.19 -46.44 -1.44
N PRO A 1026 46.02 -47.04 -0.21
CA PRO A 1026 44.90 -47.74 0.47
C PRO A 1026 44.78 -47.44 2.02
N GLU A 1027 44.11 -48.34 2.78
CA GLU A 1027 44.39 -48.79 4.18
C GLU A 1027 44.06 -47.86 5.39
N GLU A 1028 43.65 -48.33 6.60
CA GLU A 1028 43.14 -49.64 7.11
C GLU A 1028 42.47 -49.44 8.51
N GLY A 1029 41.74 -50.44 9.05
CA GLY A 1029 41.57 -50.60 10.52
C GLY A 1029 40.18 -51.02 11.06
N GLU A 1030 40.05 -52.28 11.51
CA GLU A 1030 38.85 -52.86 12.16
C GLU A 1030 38.98 -52.98 13.71
N GLY A 1031 37.90 -53.33 14.42
CA GLY A 1031 37.95 -53.80 15.82
C GLY A 1031 36.59 -54.05 16.51
N GLU A 1032 36.38 -55.23 17.12
CA GLU A 1032 35.07 -55.71 17.62
C GLU A 1032 34.92 -55.82 19.17
N ALA A 1033 33.67 -55.72 19.66
CA ALA A 1033 33.02 -56.61 20.67
C ALA A 1033 33.56 -56.68 22.16
N PRO A 1034 32.91 -57.43 23.10
CA PRO A 1034 31.50 -57.28 23.55
C PRO A 1034 31.25 -57.45 25.08
N GLU A 1035 29.98 -57.25 25.50
CA GLU A 1035 29.21 -57.90 26.62
C GLU A 1035 29.63 -57.82 28.12
N GLY A 1036 28.61 -57.86 29.01
CA GLY A 1036 28.73 -58.07 30.47
C GLY A 1036 27.42 -57.78 31.25
N GLU A 1037 26.95 -58.73 32.08
CA GLU A 1037 25.67 -58.67 32.85
C GLU A 1037 25.86 -58.32 34.35
N GLU A 1038 24.80 -57.86 35.04
CA GLU A 1038 24.20 -58.45 36.28
C GLU A 1038 23.25 -57.46 37.01
N GLU A 1039 22.25 -57.99 37.73
CA GLU A 1039 21.27 -57.27 38.59
C GLU A 1039 21.15 -57.98 39.97
N PRO A 1040 20.72 -57.32 41.07
CA PRO A 1040 19.31 -57.53 41.48
C PRO A 1040 18.61 -56.42 42.35
N GLU A 1041 17.27 -56.37 42.23
CA GLU A 1041 16.23 -56.04 43.24
C GLU A 1041 16.57 -55.32 44.58
N CYS A 1042 15.76 -54.32 45.00
CA CYS A 1042 14.53 -54.57 45.79
C CYS A 1042 13.68 -53.31 46.21
N CYS A 1043 12.38 -53.54 46.43
CA CYS A 1043 11.41 -52.76 47.26
C CYS A 1043 10.82 -51.39 46.83
N CYS A 1044 9.56 -51.47 46.34
CA CYS A 1044 8.40 -50.55 46.48
C CYS A 1044 8.44 -49.07 45.98
N GLY A 1045 7.40 -48.57 45.28
CA GLY A 1045 6.19 -49.26 44.81
C GLY A 1045 5.10 -48.38 44.14
N THR A 1046 4.04 -49.06 43.68
CA THR A 1046 2.75 -48.54 43.16
C THR A 1046 2.75 -47.58 41.96
N ALA A 1047 2.54 -48.15 40.76
CA ALA A 1047 1.77 -47.54 39.69
C ALA A 1047 1.02 -48.66 38.92
N GLU A 1048 -0.31 -48.61 38.85
CA GLU A 1048 -1.12 -49.55 38.05
C GLU A 1048 -1.65 -48.87 36.77
N ASN A 1049 -1.56 -49.57 35.65
CA ASN A 1049 -1.92 -49.05 34.32
C ASN A 1049 -3.43 -49.06 34.10
N ASN A 1050 -4.06 -47.89 33.96
CA ASN A 1050 -5.50 -47.76 33.78
C ASN A 1050 -5.94 -47.95 32.31
N LYS A 1051 -5.91 -49.18 31.80
CA LYS A 1051 -6.46 -49.55 30.48
C LYS A 1051 -7.95 -49.94 30.58
N ASP A 1052 -8.85 -48.97 30.71
CA ASP A 1052 -10.29 -49.24 30.60
C ASP A 1052 -11.10 -48.04 30.07
N LEU A 1053 -11.35 -48.00 28.75
CA LEU A 1053 -12.13 -46.94 28.08
C LEU A 1053 -13.17 -47.46 27.07
N LEU A 1054 -13.33 -48.78 26.91
CA LEU A 1054 -14.18 -49.39 25.87
C LEU A 1054 -15.19 -50.42 26.42
N THR A 1055 -15.72 -50.19 27.63
CA THR A 1055 -16.82 -51.00 28.18
C THR A 1055 -18.20 -50.44 27.81
N PRO A 1056 -19.21 -51.29 27.48
CA PRO A 1056 -20.56 -50.83 27.12
C PRO A 1056 -21.29 -50.00 28.21
N GLU A 1057 -20.87 -50.11 29.47
CA GLU A 1057 -21.46 -49.35 30.59
C GLU A 1057 -20.98 -47.89 30.62
N GLY A 1058 -19.75 -47.60 30.18
CA GLY A 1058 -19.27 -46.22 30.01
C GLY A 1058 -20.09 -45.44 28.96
N ILE A 1059 -20.45 -46.10 27.86
CA ILE A 1059 -21.29 -45.54 26.80
C ILE A 1059 -22.70 -45.24 27.32
N ARG A 1060 -23.30 -46.15 28.10
CA ARG A 1060 -24.62 -45.93 28.72
C ARG A 1060 -24.64 -44.75 29.68
N ARG A 1061 -23.54 -44.49 30.40
CA ARG A 1061 -23.44 -43.38 31.35
C ARG A 1061 -23.47 -42.02 30.63
N ARG A 1062 -22.62 -41.81 29.62
CA ARG A 1062 -22.60 -40.57 28.82
C ARG A 1062 -23.93 -40.28 28.09
N LEU A 1063 -24.63 -41.32 27.61
CA LEU A 1063 -25.97 -41.16 27.03
C LEU A 1063 -27.04 -40.73 28.06
N GLY A 1064 -26.88 -41.12 29.33
CA GLY A 1064 -27.73 -40.62 30.42
C GLY A 1064 -27.47 -39.13 30.71
N ASP A 1065 -26.21 -38.74 30.81
CA ASP A 1065 -25.81 -37.36 31.12
C ASP A 1065 -26.26 -36.37 30.03
N LEU A 1066 -26.13 -36.77 28.75
CA LEU A 1066 -26.66 -36.00 27.60
C LEU A 1066 -28.19 -35.85 27.63
N LEU A 1067 -28.93 -36.88 28.08
CA LEU A 1067 -30.39 -36.81 28.22
C LEU A 1067 -30.81 -35.83 29.33
N VAL A 1068 -30.05 -35.76 30.42
CA VAL A 1068 -30.28 -34.81 31.52
C VAL A 1068 -29.98 -33.37 31.09
N LEU A 1069 -28.89 -33.13 30.35
CA LEU A 1069 -28.57 -31.83 29.76
C LEU A 1069 -29.66 -31.36 28.78
N GLY A 1070 -30.11 -32.24 27.88
CA GLY A 1070 -31.21 -31.95 26.96
C GLY A 1070 -32.52 -31.60 27.67
N ALA A 1071 -32.86 -32.33 28.74
CA ALA A 1071 -34.05 -32.03 29.56
C ALA A 1071 -33.94 -30.68 30.29
N ALA A 1072 -32.77 -30.33 30.82
CA ALA A 1072 -32.53 -29.04 31.47
C ALA A 1072 -32.69 -27.86 30.50
N LEU A 1073 -32.17 -27.98 29.28
CA LEU A 1073 -32.29 -26.96 28.24
C LEU A 1073 -33.75 -26.74 27.79
N LEU A 1074 -34.55 -27.81 27.79
CA LEU A 1074 -35.98 -27.77 27.46
C LEU A 1074 -36.82 -27.10 28.57
N VAL A 1075 -36.42 -27.23 29.84
CA VAL A 1075 -37.03 -26.50 30.97
C VAL A 1075 -36.62 -25.01 30.95
N LEU A 1076 -35.38 -24.69 30.60
CA LEU A 1076 -34.90 -23.31 30.45
C LEU A 1076 -35.68 -22.57 29.36
N THR A 1077 -35.75 -23.13 28.14
CA THR A 1077 -36.50 -22.54 27.02
C THR A 1077 -38.00 -22.40 27.32
N ALA A 1078 -38.63 -23.38 27.99
CA ALA A 1078 -40.00 -23.26 28.45
C ALA A 1078 -40.20 -22.10 29.46
N SER A 1079 -39.30 -21.95 30.43
CA SER A 1079 -39.41 -20.90 31.46
C SER A 1079 -39.19 -19.48 30.91
N MET A 1080 -38.32 -19.30 29.90
CA MET A 1080 -38.15 -18.01 29.23
C MET A 1080 -39.41 -17.55 28.48
N SER A 1081 -40.21 -18.49 27.93
CA SER A 1081 -41.46 -18.14 27.24
C SER A 1081 -42.52 -17.52 28.16
N THR A 1082 -42.54 -17.88 29.45
CA THR A 1082 -43.59 -17.45 30.40
C THR A 1082 -43.36 -16.06 30.99
N ASN A 1083 -42.15 -15.49 30.88
CA ASN A 1083 -41.84 -14.15 31.40
C ASN A 1083 -42.14 -12.99 30.42
N ARG A 1084 -42.68 -13.25 29.22
CA ARG A 1084 -43.14 -12.20 28.28
C ARG A 1084 -44.63 -11.81 28.40
N GLN A 1085 -45.34 -12.27 29.44
CA GLN A 1085 -46.68 -11.78 29.80
C GLN A 1085 -46.85 -11.62 31.32
N ARG A 1086 -46.28 -10.55 31.87
CA ARG A 1086 -46.67 -9.95 33.16
C ARG A 1086 -46.30 -8.48 33.24
#